data_AF-A0AAE4D0G2-F1
#
_entry.id   AF-A0AAE4D0G2-F1
#
_cell.length_a   1.000
_cell.length_b   1.000
_cell.length_c   1.000
_cell.angle_alpha   90.00
_cell.angle_beta   90.00
_cell.angle_gamma   90.00
#
_symmetry.space_group_name_H-M   'P 1'
#
loop_
_entity.id
_entity.type
_entity.pdbx_description
1 polymer ?
#
loop_
_entity_poly.entity_id
_entity_poly.type
_entity_poly.pdbx_seq_one_letter_code
_entity_poly.pdbx_strand_id
1 'polypeptide(L)'
;METVEAVWRLESARIVAALTRVVHDVGLAEELAQDALVTALERWPADGVPDNPGAWLMTVAKRRAVDHIRRSQARDRAYAETAARPGDDTADGDERDDVLRLMFVTCHPVLPATARVALTLKLVGGLTTGEIARAYLVTEQTIARRISSAKRTLAAAGVAFALPDGPELAERLDAVLEVIYLIFNEGYTATAGDDLVRADLCRQALRLGRLLAVLAPGESEVHGLVALMEIQASREAARTAPDGTPIPLHEQNRGRWDRLLIQRGFAAMLRARDAGGAPGPYLLQGAIAACHAQARTAEETDWARIASLYATLETLRPTPVVRLNRAVAVGAADGPAAGLALTDALLDNPRLRDYHLLPAVRGDLLARLGRHAAARTELRRAATLTRNRAEAAYLRGRADGLPAEDQDRTPSGGTVRERAAEFLTRHDASTRRSYAQTLDRLRRALGDDTPMTTLTADAITRACVTAWGEAAPATWNRHRATIRSFAAWAGVPGLAAGLERRADTRTVAGPLPTETVAALCADGAHPLRERALWLLLHESGATVTAALGLDVQDLDLDDRSAPGKGVTWRSGTARLLPALIGGRARGPLFLADRRPGPARTPAAAADLCPETGRRRLSYERAEYLCKRATGATLRRFSPGSAARRR
;
A
#
# COMPACT_ATOMS: atom_id res chain seq x y z
N MET A 1 -28.75 13.78 15.51
CA MET A 1 -28.74 13.79 14.04
C MET A 1 -27.71 12.81 13.49
N GLU A 2 -26.45 12.85 13.96
CA GLU A 2 -25.38 11.91 13.54
C GLU A 2 -25.74 10.42 13.71
N THR A 3 -26.38 10.02 14.82
CA THR A 3 -26.77 8.62 15.05
C THR A 3 -27.78 8.09 14.02
N VAL A 4 -28.76 8.91 13.64
CA VAL A 4 -29.78 8.53 12.64
C VAL A 4 -29.13 8.35 11.28
N GLU A 5 -28.21 9.25 10.91
CA GLU A 5 -27.50 9.18 9.64
C GLU A 5 -26.57 7.97 9.57
N ALA A 6 -25.85 7.65 10.65
CA ALA A 6 -24.99 6.47 10.75
C ALA A 6 -25.80 5.17 10.60
N VAL A 7 -26.94 5.05 11.31
CA VAL A 7 -27.84 3.90 11.19
C VAL A 7 -28.38 3.79 9.76
N TRP A 8 -28.81 4.91 9.17
CA TRP A 8 -29.34 4.91 7.81
C TRP A 8 -28.31 4.46 6.78
N ARG A 9 -27.05 4.93 6.88
CA ARG A 9 -25.96 4.47 6.01
C ARG A 9 -25.72 2.96 6.11
N LEU A 10 -25.90 2.36 7.29
CA LEU A 10 -25.71 0.93 7.51
C LEU A 10 -26.90 0.08 7.04
N GLU A 11 -28.14 0.56 7.23
CA GLU A 11 -29.35 -0.25 7.07
C GLU A 11 -30.17 0.07 5.81
N SER A 12 -30.00 1.24 5.19
CA SER A 12 -30.82 1.70 4.05
C SER A 12 -30.90 0.68 2.92
N ALA A 13 -29.78 0.10 2.50
CA ALA A 13 -29.76 -0.91 1.44
C ALA A 13 -30.63 -2.12 1.75
N ARG A 14 -30.62 -2.60 3.02
CA ARG A 14 -31.45 -3.73 3.46
C ARG A 14 -32.93 -3.37 3.48
N ILE A 15 -33.26 -2.17 3.96
CA ILE A 15 -34.64 -1.67 4.00
C ILE A 15 -35.19 -1.50 2.59
N VAL A 16 -34.47 -0.78 1.71
CA VAL A 16 -34.89 -0.55 0.32
C VAL A 16 -35.04 -1.88 -0.41
N ALA A 17 -34.11 -2.82 -0.22
CA ALA A 17 -34.19 -4.13 -0.85
C ALA A 17 -35.43 -4.93 -0.38
N ALA A 18 -35.67 -5.00 0.92
CA ALA A 18 -36.83 -5.67 1.48
C ALA A 18 -38.15 -5.04 1.02
N LEU A 19 -38.21 -3.71 0.90
CA LEU A 19 -39.38 -3.03 0.37
C LEU A 19 -39.54 -3.25 -1.14
N THR A 20 -38.45 -3.28 -1.91
CA THR A 20 -38.50 -3.55 -3.35
C THR A 20 -39.09 -4.94 -3.63
N ARG A 21 -38.82 -5.93 -2.78
CA ARG A 21 -39.49 -7.24 -2.85
C ARG A 21 -41.00 -7.16 -2.69
N VAL A 22 -41.49 -6.24 -1.86
CA VAL A 22 -42.91 -6.11 -1.51
C VAL A 22 -43.66 -5.25 -2.54
N VAL A 23 -43.06 -4.15 -3.00
CA VAL A 23 -43.73 -3.20 -3.90
C VAL A 23 -43.32 -3.36 -5.37
N HIS A 24 -42.33 -4.20 -5.67
CA HIS A 24 -41.78 -4.47 -7.01
C HIS A 24 -41.33 -3.23 -7.80
N ASP A 25 -41.07 -2.11 -7.12
CA ASP A 25 -40.58 -0.87 -7.71
C ASP A 25 -39.50 -0.27 -6.80
N VAL A 26 -38.28 -0.13 -7.34
CA VAL A 26 -37.10 0.38 -6.62
C VAL A 26 -37.29 1.84 -6.19
N GLY A 27 -37.93 2.66 -7.02
CA GLY A 27 -38.18 4.06 -6.73
C GLY A 27 -39.16 4.21 -5.58
N LEU A 28 -40.30 3.51 -5.65
CA LEU A 28 -41.31 3.50 -4.61
C LEU A 28 -40.77 2.92 -3.30
N ALA A 29 -39.96 1.86 -3.38
CA ALA A 29 -39.31 1.28 -2.22
C ALA A 29 -38.38 2.27 -1.50
N GLU A 30 -37.59 3.05 -2.24
CA GLU A 30 -36.74 4.08 -1.63
C GLU A 30 -37.57 5.20 -1.00
N GLU A 31 -38.65 5.66 -1.64
CA GLU A 31 -39.53 6.69 -1.09
C GLU A 31 -40.14 6.26 0.25
N LEU A 32 -40.66 5.03 0.31
CA LEU A 32 -41.23 4.46 1.54
C LEU A 32 -40.19 4.25 2.64
N ALA A 33 -38.95 3.92 2.26
CA ALA A 33 -37.84 3.82 3.19
C ALA A 33 -37.45 5.21 3.74
N GLN A 34 -37.44 6.25 2.90
CA GLN A 34 -37.19 7.63 3.30
C GLN A 34 -38.28 8.16 4.23
N ASP A 35 -39.55 7.81 4.01
CA ASP A 35 -40.65 8.11 4.94
C ASP A 35 -40.41 7.53 6.34
N ALA A 36 -39.85 6.31 6.42
CA ALA A 36 -39.48 5.69 7.69
C ALA A 36 -38.31 6.44 8.37
N LEU A 37 -37.34 6.91 7.58
CA LEU A 37 -36.25 7.76 8.06
C LEU A 37 -36.77 9.10 8.62
N VAL A 38 -37.70 9.76 7.93
CA VAL A 38 -38.36 10.99 8.43
C VAL A 38 -39.04 10.72 9.77
N THR A 39 -39.76 9.59 9.88
CA THR A 39 -40.40 9.19 11.15
C THR A 39 -39.38 8.99 12.28
N ALA A 40 -38.19 8.43 11.98
CA ALA A 40 -37.10 8.32 12.96
C ALA A 40 -36.55 9.68 13.39
N LEU A 41 -36.36 10.60 12.43
CA LEU A 41 -35.88 11.96 12.70
C LEU A 41 -36.84 12.76 13.58
N GLU A 42 -38.15 12.49 13.49
CA GLU A 42 -39.17 13.11 14.34
C GLU A 42 -39.23 12.49 15.74
N ARG A 43 -39.17 11.14 15.85
CA ARG A 43 -39.43 10.44 17.12
C ARG A 43 -38.22 10.23 18.00
N TRP A 44 -37.07 9.84 17.44
CA TRP A 44 -35.91 9.47 18.26
C TRP A 44 -35.34 10.61 19.11
N PRO A 45 -35.42 11.90 18.71
CA PRO A 45 -35.01 12.99 19.60
C PRO A 45 -35.86 13.10 20.87
N ALA A 46 -37.15 12.73 20.82
CA ALA A 46 -38.06 12.80 21.95
C ALA A 46 -38.09 11.49 22.76
N ASP A 47 -38.16 10.35 22.07
CA ASP A 47 -38.40 9.03 22.68
C ASP A 47 -37.10 8.27 22.99
N GLY A 48 -35.96 8.77 22.53
CA GLY A 48 -34.68 8.06 22.54
C GLY A 48 -34.48 7.14 21.33
N VAL A 49 -33.23 6.74 21.10
CA VAL A 49 -32.87 5.80 20.01
C VAL A 49 -33.24 4.38 20.46
N PRO A 50 -34.02 3.60 19.68
CA PRO A 50 -34.36 2.23 20.03
C PRO A 50 -33.13 1.31 20.16
N ASP A 51 -33.24 0.25 20.99
CA ASP A 51 -32.14 -0.73 21.18
C ASP A 51 -31.70 -1.42 19.88
N ASN A 52 -32.64 -1.64 18.95
CA ASN A 52 -32.36 -2.10 17.60
C ASN A 52 -32.92 -1.12 16.56
N PRO A 53 -32.16 -0.06 16.22
CA PRO A 53 -32.60 1.00 15.31
C PRO A 53 -32.96 0.49 13.90
N GLY A 54 -32.19 -0.49 13.40
CA GLY A 54 -32.39 -1.07 12.07
C GLY A 54 -33.69 -1.86 11.96
N ALA A 55 -33.97 -2.72 12.95
CA ALA A 55 -35.23 -3.47 13.00
C ALA A 55 -36.45 -2.54 13.16
N TRP A 56 -36.31 -1.46 13.94
CA TRP A 56 -37.34 -0.45 14.08
C TRP A 56 -37.64 0.24 12.74
N LEU A 57 -36.60 0.71 12.04
CA LEU A 57 -36.74 1.35 10.72
C LEU A 57 -37.38 0.40 9.71
N MET A 58 -36.93 -0.85 9.65
CA MET A 58 -37.51 -1.88 8.80
C MET A 58 -39.01 -2.08 9.08
N THR A 59 -39.39 -2.11 10.36
CA THR A 59 -40.80 -2.28 10.76
C THR A 59 -41.66 -1.11 10.32
N VAL A 60 -41.19 0.13 10.52
CA VAL A 60 -41.90 1.34 10.09
C VAL A 60 -42.03 1.37 8.57
N ALA A 61 -40.95 1.06 7.84
CA ALA A 61 -40.93 1.01 6.39
C ALA A 61 -41.90 -0.04 5.84
N LYS A 62 -41.91 -1.26 6.39
CA LYS A 62 -42.86 -2.32 5.99
C LYS A 62 -44.31 -1.91 6.22
N ARG A 63 -44.63 -1.26 7.34
CA ARG A 63 -45.98 -0.72 7.60
C ARG A 63 -46.39 0.31 6.54
N ARG A 64 -45.50 1.25 6.20
CA ARG A 64 -45.74 2.24 5.14
C ARG A 64 -46.00 1.59 3.78
N ALA A 65 -45.26 0.53 3.44
CA ALA A 65 -45.47 -0.23 2.20
C ALA A 65 -46.83 -0.93 2.19
N VAL A 66 -47.22 -1.60 3.27
CA VAL A 66 -48.55 -2.22 3.39
C VAL A 66 -49.66 -1.17 3.28
N ASP A 67 -49.50 -0.01 3.93
CA ASP A 67 -50.47 1.09 3.85
C ASP A 67 -50.54 1.69 2.44
N HIS A 68 -49.43 1.75 1.72
CA HIS A 68 -49.40 2.15 0.31
C HIS A 68 -50.16 1.15 -0.56
N ILE A 69 -49.87 -0.15 -0.44
CA ILE A 69 -50.55 -1.22 -1.20
C ILE A 69 -52.05 -1.21 -0.91
N ARG A 70 -52.47 -1.10 0.36
CA ARG A 70 -53.89 -1.01 0.74
C ARG A 70 -54.57 0.20 0.13
N ARG A 71 -53.90 1.36 0.11
CA ARG A 71 -54.44 2.59 -0.52
C ARG A 71 -54.49 2.48 -2.04
N SER A 72 -53.51 1.87 -2.69
CA SER A 72 -53.55 1.60 -4.13
C SER A 72 -54.69 0.66 -4.45
N GLN A 73 -54.79 -0.48 -3.77
CA GLN A 73 -55.88 -1.43 -3.96
C GLN A 73 -57.26 -0.81 -3.64
N ALA A 74 -57.37 0.11 -2.68
CA ALA A 74 -58.63 0.82 -2.43
C ALA A 74 -58.96 1.83 -3.55
N ARG A 75 -57.95 2.48 -4.14
CA ARG A 75 -58.11 3.34 -5.32
C ARG A 75 -58.44 2.52 -6.57
N ASP A 76 -57.79 1.39 -6.77
CA ASP A 76 -58.02 0.46 -7.87
C ASP A 76 -59.39 -0.23 -7.74
N ARG A 77 -59.82 -0.59 -6.52
CA ARG A 77 -61.18 -1.08 -6.24
C ARG A 77 -62.26 -0.01 -6.36
N ALA A 78 -61.94 1.27 -6.17
CA ALA A 78 -62.86 2.38 -6.48
C ALA A 78 -63.03 2.59 -8.00
N TYR A 79 -62.15 2.00 -8.83
CA TYR A 79 -62.27 1.95 -10.30
C TYR A 79 -62.64 0.56 -10.85
N ALA A 80 -62.59 -0.51 -10.05
CA ALA A 80 -62.93 -1.87 -10.45
C ALA A 80 -63.62 -2.62 -9.30
N GLU A 81 -64.96 -2.56 -9.27
CA GLU A 81 -65.73 -3.64 -8.66
C GLU A 81 -65.51 -4.91 -9.49
N THR A 82 -64.66 -5.83 -9.00
CA THR A 82 -64.77 -7.31 -8.99
C THR A 82 -63.37 -7.97 -9.02
N ALA A 83 -63.17 -8.95 -8.12
CA ALA A 83 -62.16 -10.03 -8.08
C ALA A 83 -60.93 -9.94 -7.14
N ALA A 84 -60.93 -10.90 -6.19
CA ALA A 84 -59.86 -11.63 -5.49
C ALA A 84 -58.67 -10.90 -4.81
N ARG A 85 -58.47 -11.26 -3.53
CA ARG A 85 -57.32 -10.90 -2.66
C ARG A 85 -56.02 -11.56 -3.18
N PRO A 86 -54.86 -10.86 -3.17
CA PRO A 86 -53.56 -11.52 -3.29
C PRO A 86 -53.22 -12.23 -1.97
N GLY A 87 -52.66 -13.43 -2.11
CA GLY A 87 -52.25 -14.32 -1.03
C GLY A 87 -51.07 -13.82 -0.22
N ASP A 88 -50.95 -14.41 0.96
CA ASP A 88 -49.97 -14.17 2.00
C ASP A 88 -48.62 -14.80 1.63
N ASP A 89 -47.88 -14.21 0.69
CA ASP A 89 -46.49 -14.59 0.39
C ASP A 89 -45.51 -13.77 1.25
N THR A 90 -45.62 -13.90 2.57
CA THR A 90 -44.49 -13.61 3.47
C THR A 90 -43.73 -14.90 3.75
N ALA A 91 -43.13 -15.49 2.70
CA ALA A 91 -42.24 -16.63 2.85
C ALA A 91 -40.79 -16.16 3.06
N ASP A 92 -40.13 -16.79 4.02
CA ASP A 92 -38.72 -16.69 4.41
C ASP A 92 -37.77 -16.57 3.21
N GLY A 93 -37.30 -15.36 2.95
CA GLY A 93 -36.13 -15.11 2.11
C GLY A 93 -35.04 -14.50 2.99
N ASP A 94 -33.81 -15.04 2.93
CA ASP A 94 -32.68 -14.51 3.70
C ASP A 94 -32.50 -13.01 3.37
N GLU A 95 -32.54 -12.14 4.39
CA GLU A 95 -32.40 -10.69 4.23
C GLU A 95 -31.09 -10.29 3.53
N ARG A 96 -30.08 -11.18 3.53
CA ARG A 96 -28.83 -10.99 2.79
C ARG A 96 -29.01 -11.10 1.27
N ASP A 97 -29.94 -11.93 0.81
CA ASP A 97 -30.24 -12.12 -0.61
C ASP A 97 -30.95 -10.91 -1.21
N ASP A 98 -31.74 -10.19 -0.43
CA ASP A 98 -32.48 -9.02 -0.92
C ASP A 98 -31.52 -7.89 -1.35
N VAL A 99 -30.48 -7.58 -0.58
CA VAL A 99 -29.48 -6.55 -0.96
C VAL A 99 -28.76 -6.90 -2.26
N LEU A 100 -28.51 -8.19 -2.44
CA LEU A 100 -27.85 -8.72 -3.63
C LEU A 100 -28.79 -8.67 -4.85
N ARG A 101 -30.07 -9.04 -4.70
CA ARG A 101 -31.11 -8.82 -5.72
C ARG A 101 -31.17 -7.36 -6.14
N LEU A 102 -31.18 -6.44 -5.17
CA LEU A 102 -31.17 -5.00 -5.44
C LEU A 102 -29.92 -4.58 -6.24
N MET A 103 -28.76 -5.16 -5.96
CA MET A 103 -27.55 -4.91 -6.74
C MET A 103 -27.70 -5.33 -8.20
N PHE A 104 -28.22 -6.53 -8.47
CA PHE A 104 -28.45 -7.01 -9.85
C PHE A 104 -29.51 -6.19 -10.58
N VAL A 105 -30.57 -5.77 -9.89
CA VAL A 105 -31.61 -4.88 -10.45
C VAL A 105 -31.03 -3.52 -10.80
N THR A 106 -30.20 -2.92 -9.93
CA THR A 106 -29.58 -1.61 -10.22
C THR A 106 -28.48 -1.69 -11.28
N CYS A 107 -27.93 -2.89 -11.53
CA CYS A 107 -26.99 -3.18 -12.61
C CYS A 107 -27.64 -3.69 -13.91
N HIS A 108 -28.97 -3.63 -14.03
CA HIS A 108 -29.68 -4.15 -15.20
C HIS A 108 -29.24 -3.47 -16.53
N PRO A 109 -29.06 -4.22 -17.63
CA PRO A 109 -28.54 -3.69 -18.90
C PRO A 109 -29.42 -2.63 -19.56
N VAL A 110 -30.70 -2.56 -19.21
CA VAL A 110 -31.63 -1.48 -19.63
C VAL A 110 -31.14 -0.08 -19.21
N LEU A 111 -30.27 -0.01 -18.19
CA LEU A 111 -29.68 1.22 -17.71
C LEU A 111 -28.32 1.48 -18.38
N PRO A 112 -28.03 2.72 -18.82
CA PRO A 112 -26.68 3.11 -19.22
C PRO A 112 -25.68 2.90 -18.08
N ALA A 113 -24.41 2.59 -18.41
CA ALA A 113 -23.37 2.30 -17.41
C ALA A 113 -23.24 3.36 -16.30
N THR A 114 -23.24 4.65 -16.67
CA THR A 114 -23.18 5.75 -15.70
C THR A 114 -24.39 5.82 -14.77
N ALA A 115 -25.55 5.36 -15.23
CA ALA A 115 -26.77 5.30 -14.43
C ALA A 115 -26.74 4.10 -13.48
N ARG A 116 -26.25 2.94 -13.92
CA ARG A 116 -26.02 1.75 -13.08
C ARG A 116 -25.15 2.11 -11.88
N VAL A 117 -23.95 2.65 -12.13
CA VAL A 117 -23.00 2.99 -11.05
C VAL A 117 -23.60 4.02 -10.08
N ALA A 118 -24.21 5.09 -10.58
CA ALA A 118 -24.79 6.13 -9.73
C ALA A 118 -25.96 5.60 -8.88
N LEU A 119 -26.83 4.77 -9.46
CA LEU A 119 -27.97 4.18 -8.76
C LEU A 119 -27.51 3.16 -7.72
N THR A 120 -26.58 2.27 -8.06
CA THR A 120 -26.01 1.29 -7.14
C THR A 120 -25.27 1.98 -5.99
N LEU A 121 -24.48 3.03 -6.26
CA LEU A 121 -23.82 3.83 -5.23
C LEU A 121 -24.81 4.47 -4.26
N LYS A 122 -25.93 4.98 -4.77
CA LYS A 122 -26.97 5.60 -3.94
C LYS A 122 -27.69 4.56 -3.08
N LEU A 123 -28.22 3.50 -3.69
CA LEU A 123 -29.15 2.56 -3.02
C LEU A 123 -28.44 1.45 -2.26
N VAL A 124 -27.36 0.93 -2.84
CA VAL A 124 -26.60 -0.19 -2.29
C VAL A 124 -25.35 0.31 -1.58
N GLY A 125 -24.74 1.37 -2.10
CA GLY A 125 -23.54 1.99 -1.54
C GLY A 125 -23.80 2.94 -0.36
N GLY A 126 -25.03 3.44 -0.20
CA GLY A 126 -25.40 4.35 0.89
C GLY A 126 -24.87 5.78 0.73
N LEU A 127 -24.35 6.16 -0.44
CA LEU A 127 -23.83 7.51 -0.66
C LEU A 127 -24.94 8.54 -0.83
N THR A 128 -24.66 9.77 -0.39
CA THR A 128 -25.47 10.94 -0.72
C THR A 128 -25.30 11.35 -2.17
N THR A 129 -26.31 12.04 -2.72
CA THR A 129 -26.25 12.61 -4.07
C THR A 129 -25.06 13.56 -4.23
N GLY A 130 -24.74 14.33 -3.18
CA GLY A 130 -23.60 15.24 -3.15
C GLY A 130 -22.24 14.53 -3.20
N GLU A 131 -22.08 13.44 -2.45
CA GLU A 131 -20.87 12.61 -2.51
C GLU A 131 -20.67 12.00 -3.90
N ILE A 132 -21.75 11.49 -4.53
CA ILE A 132 -21.70 10.94 -5.89
C ILE A 132 -21.39 12.06 -6.90
N ALA A 133 -21.99 13.23 -6.77
CA ALA A 133 -21.74 14.36 -7.68
C ALA A 133 -20.28 14.82 -7.61
N ARG A 134 -19.71 14.88 -6.41
CA ARG A 134 -18.30 15.19 -6.18
C ARG A 134 -17.37 14.13 -6.78
N ALA A 135 -17.73 12.85 -6.68
CA ALA A 135 -16.98 11.76 -7.33
C ALA A 135 -17.01 11.87 -8.87
N TYR A 136 -18.16 12.23 -9.44
CA TYR A 136 -18.31 12.35 -10.90
C TYR A 136 -17.92 13.72 -11.47
N LEU A 137 -17.54 14.68 -10.62
CA LEU A 137 -17.24 16.07 -11.00
C LEU A 137 -18.36 16.71 -11.83
N VAL A 138 -19.62 16.42 -11.46
CA VAL A 138 -20.83 17.02 -12.04
C VAL A 138 -21.67 17.65 -10.94
N THR A 139 -22.72 18.38 -11.29
CA THR A 139 -23.60 18.98 -10.29
C THR A 139 -24.46 17.94 -9.57
N GLU A 140 -24.84 18.21 -8.32
CA GLU A 140 -25.77 17.36 -7.56
C GLU A 140 -27.09 17.16 -8.31
N GLN A 141 -27.57 18.20 -8.99
CA GLN A 141 -28.77 18.14 -9.82
C GLN A 141 -28.63 17.15 -11.00
N THR A 142 -27.43 17.06 -11.60
CA THR A 142 -27.16 16.11 -12.69
C THR A 142 -27.25 14.67 -12.19
N ILE A 143 -26.66 14.38 -11.03
CA ILE A 143 -26.74 13.06 -10.41
C ILE A 143 -28.17 12.74 -9.94
N ALA A 144 -28.86 13.69 -9.31
CA ALA A 144 -30.25 13.52 -8.88
C ALA A 144 -31.14 13.14 -10.08
N ARG A 145 -31.04 13.89 -11.18
CA ARG A 145 -31.79 13.60 -12.42
C ARG A 145 -31.43 12.23 -12.99
N ARG A 146 -30.15 11.86 -12.98
CA ARG A 146 -29.67 10.55 -13.46
C ARG A 146 -30.26 9.41 -12.63
N ILE A 147 -30.22 9.51 -11.31
CA ILE A 147 -30.78 8.52 -10.38
C ILE A 147 -32.30 8.41 -10.57
N SER A 148 -33.02 9.52 -10.58
CA SER A 148 -34.48 9.51 -10.76
C SER A 148 -34.91 8.99 -12.14
N SER A 149 -34.12 9.26 -13.19
CA SER A 149 -34.36 8.66 -14.50
C SER A 149 -34.12 7.16 -14.49
N ALA A 150 -33.05 6.70 -13.86
CA ALA A 150 -32.72 5.28 -13.78
C ALA A 150 -33.83 4.46 -13.10
N LYS A 151 -34.36 4.94 -11.96
CA LYS A 151 -35.50 4.30 -11.27
C LYS A 151 -36.73 4.20 -12.17
N ARG A 152 -37.09 5.29 -12.85
CA ARG A 152 -38.23 5.29 -13.79
C ARG A 152 -38.02 4.32 -14.94
N THR A 153 -36.80 4.21 -15.46
CA THR A 153 -36.47 3.23 -16.52
C THR A 153 -36.61 1.80 -16.01
N LEU A 154 -36.15 1.48 -14.79
CA LEU A 154 -36.33 0.15 -14.20
C LEU A 154 -37.82 -0.19 -13.98
N ALA A 155 -38.59 0.76 -13.45
CA ALA A 155 -40.02 0.60 -13.23
C ALA A 155 -40.78 0.39 -14.55
N ALA A 156 -40.51 1.22 -15.57
CA ALA A 156 -41.14 1.10 -16.88
C ALA A 156 -40.79 -0.20 -17.61
N ALA A 157 -39.60 -0.75 -17.36
CA ALA A 157 -39.16 -2.02 -17.91
C ALA A 157 -39.69 -3.24 -17.13
N GLY A 158 -40.35 -3.05 -15.98
CA GLY A 158 -40.90 -4.13 -15.16
C GLY A 158 -39.83 -5.12 -14.68
N VAL A 159 -38.62 -4.63 -14.35
CA VAL A 159 -37.49 -5.50 -13.97
C VAL A 159 -37.84 -6.28 -12.70
N ALA A 160 -37.86 -7.61 -12.81
CA ALA A 160 -38.16 -8.49 -11.69
C ALA A 160 -37.14 -8.35 -10.55
N PHE A 161 -37.62 -8.32 -9.31
CA PHE A 161 -36.77 -8.38 -8.11
C PHE A 161 -36.37 -9.82 -7.79
N ALA A 162 -35.58 -10.41 -8.68
CA ALA A 162 -35.07 -11.77 -8.56
C ALA A 162 -33.55 -11.78 -8.79
N LEU A 163 -32.88 -12.81 -8.26
CA LEU A 163 -31.52 -13.09 -8.72
C LEU A 163 -31.62 -13.62 -10.15
N PRO A 164 -30.76 -13.17 -11.06
CA PRO A 164 -30.72 -13.74 -12.40
C PRO A 164 -30.15 -15.16 -12.33
N ASP A 165 -30.70 -16.06 -13.14
CA ASP A 165 -30.28 -17.46 -13.19
C ASP A 165 -29.48 -17.73 -14.47
N GLY A 166 -28.53 -18.68 -14.40
CA GLY A 166 -27.80 -19.21 -15.56
C GLY A 166 -27.20 -18.11 -16.46
N PRO A 167 -27.61 -17.99 -17.73
CA PRO A 167 -27.01 -17.05 -18.68
C PRO A 167 -27.26 -15.57 -18.34
N GLU A 168 -28.38 -15.22 -17.70
CA GLU A 168 -28.65 -13.83 -17.30
C GLU A 168 -27.70 -13.37 -16.18
N LEU A 169 -27.29 -14.29 -15.29
CA LEU A 169 -26.31 -14.01 -14.26
C LEU A 169 -24.97 -13.63 -14.91
N ALA A 170 -24.51 -14.43 -15.87
CA ALA A 170 -23.26 -14.19 -16.59
C ALA A 170 -23.29 -12.85 -17.35
N GLU A 171 -24.40 -12.51 -18.01
CA GLU A 171 -24.54 -11.24 -18.74
C GLU A 171 -24.44 -10.02 -17.80
N ARG A 172 -25.01 -10.12 -16.60
CA ARG A 172 -25.02 -9.02 -15.62
C ARG A 172 -23.76 -8.98 -14.76
N LEU A 173 -23.06 -10.09 -14.60
CA LEU A 173 -21.91 -10.22 -13.71
C LEU A 173 -20.77 -9.27 -14.10
N ASP A 174 -20.46 -9.15 -15.38
CA ASP A 174 -19.42 -8.24 -15.88
C ASP A 174 -19.70 -6.79 -15.49
N ALA A 175 -20.96 -6.35 -15.64
CA ALA A 175 -21.38 -5.01 -15.26
C ALA A 175 -21.33 -4.80 -13.73
N VAL A 176 -21.72 -5.81 -12.95
CA VAL A 176 -21.66 -5.79 -11.48
C VAL A 176 -20.20 -5.68 -11.00
N LEU A 177 -19.29 -6.45 -11.57
CA LEU A 177 -17.85 -6.41 -11.26
C LEU A 177 -17.25 -5.04 -11.63
N GLU A 178 -17.58 -4.52 -12.81
CA GLU A 178 -17.15 -3.18 -13.25
C GLU A 178 -17.62 -2.10 -12.28
N VAL A 179 -18.89 -2.11 -11.87
CA VAL A 179 -19.43 -1.16 -10.90
C VAL A 179 -18.68 -1.25 -9.57
N ILE A 180 -18.50 -2.45 -9.00
CA ILE A 180 -17.75 -2.62 -7.74
C ILE A 180 -16.32 -2.08 -7.87
N TYR A 181 -15.63 -2.43 -8.96
CA TYR A 181 -14.26 -2.01 -9.19
C TYR A 181 -14.13 -0.49 -9.32
N LEU A 182 -15.05 0.17 -10.03
CA LEU A 182 -15.09 1.63 -10.15
C LEU A 182 -15.30 2.31 -8.80
N ILE A 183 -16.22 1.79 -7.97
CA ILE A 183 -16.46 2.30 -6.61
C ILE A 183 -15.19 2.20 -5.76
N PHE A 184 -14.51 1.05 -5.83
CA PHE A 184 -13.25 0.84 -5.13
C PHE A 184 -12.17 1.82 -5.59
N ASN A 185 -11.93 1.92 -6.90
CA ASN A 185 -10.88 2.77 -7.47
C ASN A 185 -11.08 4.25 -7.14
N GLU A 186 -12.32 4.74 -7.18
CA GLU A 186 -12.66 6.11 -6.80
C GLU A 186 -12.34 6.36 -5.32
N GLY A 187 -12.69 5.40 -4.45
CA GLY A 187 -12.32 5.46 -3.04
C GLY A 187 -10.80 5.42 -2.83
N TYR A 188 -10.10 4.61 -3.62
CA TYR A 188 -8.69 4.30 -3.42
C TYR A 188 -7.71 5.35 -3.98
N THR A 189 -8.16 6.15 -4.97
CA THR A 189 -7.28 7.04 -5.75
C THR A 189 -7.55 8.53 -5.55
N ALA A 190 -8.62 8.92 -4.84
CA ALA A 190 -9.06 10.30 -4.62
C ALA A 190 -8.63 11.29 -5.73
N THR A 191 -9.36 11.25 -6.84
CA THR A 191 -9.02 11.92 -8.10
C THR A 191 -9.06 13.46 -8.01
N ALA A 192 -9.58 14.02 -6.90
CA ALA A 192 -9.56 15.44 -6.56
C ALA A 192 -9.80 15.66 -5.05
N GLY A 193 -9.17 16.70 -4.47
CA GLY A 193 -9.30 17.09 -3.06
C GLY A 193 -7.97 17.06 -2.29
N ASP A 194 -8.03 17.39 -1.00
CA ASP A 194 -6.87 17.35 -0.09
C ASP A 194 -6.66 15.95 0.52
N ASP A 195 -7.68 15.07 0.48
CA ASP A 195 -7.61 13.68 0.97
C ASP A 195 -7.23 12.70 -0.14
N LEU A 196 -6.28 11.79 0.13
CA LEU A 196 -5.75 10.82 -0.84
C LEU A 196 -6.54 9.49 -0.91
N VAL A 197 -7.45 9.23 0.06
CA VAL A 197 -8.30 8.03 0.12
C VAL A 197 -9.66 8.37 0.74
N ARG A 198 -10.76 7.89 0.15
CA ARG A 198 -12.11 7.90 0.74
C ARG A 198 -12.42 6.51 1.30
N ALA A 199 -12.01 6.27 2.54
CA ALA A 199 -12.04 4.95 3.19
C ALA A 199 -13.43 4.30 3.22
N ASP A 200 -14.50 5.09 3.35
CA ASP A 200 -15.88 4.58 3.35
C ASP A 200 -16.25 3.89 2.02
N LEU A 201 -15.83 4.46 0.88
CA LEU A 201 -16.09 3.86 -0.44
C LEU A 201 -15.35 2.55 -0.64
N CYS A 202 -14.07 2.51 -0.24
CA CYS A 202 -13.27 1.30 -0.29
C CYS A 202 -13.89 0.17 0.55
N ARG A 203 -14.31 0.49 1.78
CA ARG A 203 -14.97 -0.47 2.67
C ARG A 203 -16.28 -1.00 2.09
N GLN A 204 -17.06 -0.15 1.44
CA GLN A 204 -18.31 -0.55 0.83
C GLN A 204 -18.09 -1.45 -0.40
N ALA A 205 -17.16 -1.11 -1.29
CA ALA A 205 -16.82 -1.97 -2.43
C ALA A 205 -16.31 -3.35 -1.99
N LEU A 206 -15.48 -3.41 -0.94
CA LEU A 206 -15.04 -4.67 -0.33
C LEU A 206 -16.21 -5.50 0.21
N ARG A 207 -17.18 -4.86 0.89
CA ARG A 207 -18.39 -5.54 1.38
C ARG A 207 -19.17 -6.14 0.22
N LEU A 208 -19.40 -5.38 -0.85
CA LEU A 208 -20.15 -5.83 -2.03
C LEU A 208 -19.44 -6.97 -2.77
N GLY A 209 -18.13 -6.85 -2.99
CA GLY A 209 -17.34 -7.92 -3.61
C GLY A 209 -17.41 -9.23 -2.80
N ARG A 210 -17.33 -9.16 -1.46
CA ARG A 210 -17.44 -10.35 -0.60
C ARG A 210 -18.81 -11.02 -0.67
N LEU A 211 -19.89 -10.23 -0.71
CA LEU A 211 -21.24 -10.77 -0.89
C LEU A 211 -21.38 -11.48 -2.25
N LEU A 212 -20.85 -10.86 -3.31
CA LEU A 212 -20.86 -11.46 -4.64
C LEU A 212 -20.07 -12.78 -4.70
N ALA A 213 -18.93 -12.86 -4.00
CA ALA A 213 -18.13 -14.08 -3.92
C ALA A 213 -18.81 -15.25 -3.17
N VAL A 214 -19.79 -14.95 -2.32
CA VAL A 214 -20.64 -15.97 -1.68
C VAL A 214 -21.72 -16.45 -2.66
N LEU A 215 -22.31 -15.55 -3.44
CA LEU A 215 -23.34 -15.89 -4.43
C LEU A 215 -22.79 -16.74 -5.58
N ALA A 216 -21.64 -16.33 -6.11
CA ALA A 216 -21.06 -16.88 -7.31
C ALA A 216 -19.72 -17.57 -6.97
N PRO A 217 -19.71 -18.63 -6.14
CA PRO A 217 -18.48 -19.25 -5.68
C PRO A 217 -17.70 -19.93 -6.81
N GLY A 218 -18.39 -20.30 -7.90
CA GLY A 218 -17.78 -20.88 -9.11
C GLY A 218 -17.23 -19.86 -10.11
N GLU A 219 -17.36 -18.55 -9.85
CA GLU A 219 -16.91 -17.51 -10.78
C GLU A 219 -15.53 -16.97 -10.40
N SER A 220 -14.50 -17.34 -11.17
CA SER A 220 -13.11 -17.00 -10.86
C SER A 220 -12.82 -15.50 -10.89
N GLU A 221 -13.50 -14.74 -11.77
CA GLU A 221 -13.36 -13.28 -11.86
C GLU A 221 -13.89 -12.54 -10.62
N VAL A 222 -14.93 -13.07 -9.98
CA VAL A 222 -15.47 -12.50 -8.73
C VAL A 222 -14.42 -12.59 -7.63
N HIS A 223 -13.83 -13.77 -7.46
CA HIS A 223 -12.75 -13.98 -6.50
C HIS A 223 -11.49 -13.18 -6.86
N GLY A 224 -11.19 -13.04 -8.16
CA GLY A 224 -10.12 -12.19 -8.67
C GLY A 224 -10.28 -10.72 -8.29
N LEU A 225 -11.47 -10.16 -8.46
CA LEU A 225 -11.78 -8.78 -8.07
C LEU A 225 -11.70 -8.58 -6.54
N VAL A 226 -12.26 -9.51 -5.75
CA VAL A 226 -12.12 -9.46 -4.30
C VAL A 226 -10.66 -9.50 -3.88
N ALA A 227 -9.86 -10.40 -4.46
CA ALA A 227 -8.43 -10.48 -4.17
C ALA A 227 -7.70 -9.16 -4.47
N LEU A 228 -7.97 -8.58 -5.63
CA LEU A 228 -7.41 -7.30 -6.06
C LEU A 228 -7.70 -6.19 -5.03
N MET A 229 -8.97 -6.02 -4.67
CA MET A 229 -9.40 -4.97 -3.75
C MET A 229 -8.84 -5.17 -2.33
N GLU A 230 -8.88 -6.39 -1.80
CA GLU A 230 -8.35 -6.71 -0.46
C GLU A 230 -6.86 -6.40 -0.36
N ILE A 231 -6.08 -6.80 -1.38
CA ILE A 231 -4.65 -6.57 -1.41
C ILE A 231 -4.33 -5.09 -1.60
N GLN A 232 -5.08 -4.37 -2.44
CA GLN A 232 -4.90 -2.93 -2.59
C GLN A 232 -5.24 -2.16 -1.30
N ALA A 233 -6.37 -2.49 -0.67
CA ALA A 233 -6.81 -1.90 0.59
C ALA A 233 -5.82 -2.16 1.74
N SER A 234 -5.14 -3.31 1.73
CA SER A 234 -4.12 -3.61 2.75
C SER A 234 -3.02 -2.56 2.88
N ARG A 235 -2.81 -1.74 1.85
CA ARG A 235 -1.73 -0.75 1.79
C ARG A 235 -2.14 0.63 2.27
N GLU A 236 -3.42 0.87 2.58
CA GLU A 236 -3.98 2.20 2.85
C GLU A 236 -3.13 3.01 3.85
N ALA A 237 -2.79 2.43 5.00
CA ALA A 237 -1.98 3.06 6.04
C ALA A 237 -0.52 3.33 5.64
N ALA A 238 -0.02 2.75 4.54
CA ALA A 238 1.35 2.88 4.07
C ALA A 238 1.49 3.80 2.84
N ARG A 239 0.38 4.30 2.29
CA ARG A 239 0.37 5.13 1.07
C ARG A 239 0.73 6.58 1.30
N THR A 240 0.63 7.06 2.53
CA THR A 240 0.86 8.46 2.88
C THR A 240 1.84 8.57 4.04
N ALA A 241 2.71 9.57 3.95
CA ALA A 241 3.53 10.01 5.07
C ALA A 241 2.69 10.84 6.06
N PRO A 242 3.16 11.05 7.31
CA PRO A 242 2.42 11.82 8.31
C PRO A 242 2.08 13.26 7.89
N ASP A 243 2.83 13.83 6.94
CA ASP A 243 2.61 15.14 6.34
C ASP A 243 1.61 15.13 5.16
N GLY A 244 1.00 13.97 4.87
CA GLY A 244 0.08 13.78 3.75
C GLY A 244 0.77 13.50 2.41
N THR A 245 2.11 13.45 2.34
CA THR A 245 2.83 13.22 1.08
C THR A 245 2.60 11.78 0.57
N PRO A 246 2.30 11.58 -0.73
CA PRO A 246 2.19 10.25 -1.31
C PRO A 246 3.51 9.47 -1.26
N ILE A 247 3.44 8.20 -0.87
CA ILE A 247 4.59 7.28 -0.84
C ILE A 247 4.48 6.27 -2.00
N PRO A 248 5.45 6.25 -2.95
CA PRO A 248 5.50 5.28 -4.04
C PRO A 248 5.49 3.84 -3.55
N LEU A 249 4.86 2.93 -4.29
CA LEU A 249 4.69 1.52 -3.89
C LEU A 249 6.00 0.84 -3.43
N HIS A 250 7.13 1.13 -4.07
CA HIS A 250 8.42 0.52 -3.73
C HIS A 250 9.07 1.13 -2.48
N GLU A 251 8.65 2.33 -2.05
CA GLU A 251 9.10 3.02 -0.84
C GLU A 251 8.16 2.76 0.36
N GLN A 252 6.98 2.19 0.11
CA GLN A 252 6.02 1.88 1.17
C GLN A 252 6.60 0.87 2.16
N ASN A 253 6.48 1.18 3.45
CA ASN A 253 6.81 0.23 4.50
C ASN A 253 5.79 -0.94 4.48
N ARG A 254 6.19 -2.08 3.90
CA ARG A 254 5.36 -3.29 3.83
C ARG A 254 4.99 -3.88 5.19
N GLY A 255 5.71 -3.53 6.25
CA GLY A 255 5.35 -3.87 7.63
C GLY A 255 4.10 -3.16 8.14
N ARG A 256 3.71 -2.05 7.51
CA ARG A 256 2.45 -1.32 7.79
C ARG A 256 1.27 -1.83 6.95
N TRP A 257 1.47 -2.83 6.09
CA TRP A 257 0.38 -3.39 5.31
C TRP A 257 -0.47 -4.33 6.17
N ASP A 258 -1.80 -4.21 6.06
CA ASP A 258 -2.75 -5.01 6.80
C ASP A 258 -2.63 -6.50 6.41
N ARG A 259 -2.17 -7.31 7.36
CA ARG A 259 -1.94 -8.73 7.14
C ARG A 259 -3.22 -9.53 6.98
N LEU A 260 -4.32 -9.12 7.62
CA LEU A 260 -5.60 -9.80 7.50
C LEU A 260 -6.17 -9.62 6.10
N LEU A 261 -6.12 -8.40 5.55
CA LEU A 261 -6.56 -8.12 4.18
C LEU A 261 -5.70 -8.86 3.15
N ILE A 262 -4.37 -8.92 3.33
CA ILE A 262 -3.49 -9.74 2.46
C ILE A 262 -3.89 -11.23 2.50
N GLN A 263 -4.12 -11.79 3.69
CA GLN A 263 -4.52 -13.19 3.83
C GLN A 263 -5.87 -13.47 3.16
N ARG A 264 -6.85 -12.59 3.33
CA ARG A 264 -8.15 -12.68 2.65
C ARG A 264 -8.00 -12.61 1.13
N GLY A 265 -7.14 -11.72 0.64
CA GLY A 265 -6.85 -11.61 -0.79
C GLY A 265 -6.22 -12.89 -1.36
N PHE A 266 -5.26 -13.50 -0.65
CA PHE A 266 -4.69 -14.79 -1.05
C PHE A 266 -5.69 -15.94 -1.00
N ALA A 267 -6.56 -15.97 0.02
CA ALA A 267 -7.63 -16.96 0.08
C ALA A 267 -8.63 -16.81 -1.08
N ALA A 268 -8.94 -15.58 -1.50
CA ALA A 268 -9.74 -15.32 -2.69
C ALA A 268 -9.03 -15.78 -3.97
N MET A 269 -7.71 -15.54 -4.13
CA MET A 269 -6.95 -16.08 -5.27
C MET A 269 -6.97 -17.61 -5.34
N LEU A 270 -6.90 -18.30 -4.20
CA LEU A 270 -7.01 -19.76 -4.15
C LEU A 270 -8.40 -20.23 -4.62
N ARG A 271 -9.47 -19.59 -4.13
CA ARG A 271 -10.83 -19.87 -4.60
C ARG A 271 -11.02 -19.61 -6.09
N ALA A 272 -10.43 -18.54 -6.62
CA ALA A 272 -10.46 -18.25 -8.05
C ALA A 272 -9.81 -19.36 -8.87
N ARG A 273 -8.66 -19.88 -8.40
CA ARG A 273 -7.96 -21.00 -9.04
C ARG A 273 -8.81 -22.28 -8.98
N ASP A 274 -9.42 -22.57 -7.84
CA ASP A 274 -10.20 -23.78 -7.63
C ASP A 274 -11.51 -23.75 -8.44
N ALA A 275 -12.08 -22.56 -8.68
CA ALA A 275 -13.21 -22.34 -9.59
C ALA A 275 -12.86 -22.59 -11.07
N GLY A 276 -11.59 -22.38 -11.45
CA GLY A 276 -11.10 -22.64 -12.80
C GLY A 276 -11.55 -21.62 -13.86
N GLY A 277 -11.52 -22.05 -15.13
CA GLY A 277 -11.86 -21.21 -16.28
C GLY A 277 -10.67 -20.40 -16.84
N ALA A 278 -10.91 -19.73 -17.97
CA ALA A 278 -9.93 -18.83 -18.57
C ALA A 278 -9.78 -17.56 -17.71
N PRO A 279 -8.56 -17.06 -17.49
CA PRO A 279 -8.35 -15.90 -16.63
C PRO A 279 -8.89 -14.63 -17.28
N GLY A 280 -9.81 -13.96 -16.60
CA GLY A 280 -10.32 -12.66 -17.01
C GLY A 280 -9.49 -11.48 -16.48
N PRO A 281 -9.94 -10.23 -16.71
CA PRO A 281 -9.16 -9.04 -16.39
C PRO A 281 -8.92 -8.84 -14.88
N TYR A 282 -9.88 -9.19 -14.01
CA TYR A 282 -9.76 -8.98 -12.58
C TYR A 282 -8.91 -10.04 -11.92
N LEU A 283 -8.98 -11.30 -12.37
CA LEU A 283 -8.09 -12.35 -11.89
C LEU A 283 -6.63 -12.05 -12.21
N LEU A 284 -6.34 -11.58 -13.44
CA LEU A 284 -4.99 -11.18 -13.83
C LEU A 284 -4.48 -9.99 -13.00
N GLN A 285 -5.31 -8.98 -12.76
CA GLN A 285 -4.96 -7.85 -11.91
C GLN A 285 -4.78 -8.28 -10.44
N GLY A 286 -5.63 -9.16 -9.92
CA GLY A 286 -5.49 -9.76 -8.59
C GLY A 286 -4.18 -10.54 -8.45
N ALA A 287 -3.78 -11.29 -9.48
CA ALA A 287 -2.50 -11.99 -9.52
C ALA A 287 -1.30 -11.02 -9.52
N ILE A 288 -1.38 -9.90 -10.25
CA ILE A 288 -0.37 -8.84 -10.23
C ILE A 288 -0.25 -8.24 -8.82
N ALA A 289 -1.39 -7.90 -8.20
CA ALA A 289 -1.41 -7.38 -6.82
C ALA A 289 -0.83 -8.40 -5.83
N ALA A 290 -1.13 -9.69 -6.01
CA ALA A 290 -0.61 -10.77 -5.19
C ALA A 290 0.92 -10.90 -5.28
N CYS A 291 1.52 -10.72 -6.46
CA CYS A 291 2.98 -10.70 -6.62
C CYS A 291 3.63 -9.63 -5.73
N HIS A 292 3.03 -8.44 -5.67
CA HIS A 292 3.49 -7.39 -4.76
C HIS A 292 3.33 -7.79 -3.29
N ALA A 293 2.17 -8.34 -2.90
CA ALA A 293 1.91 -8.70 -1.50
C ALA A 293 2.72 -9.91 -0.98
N GLN A 294 3.18 -10.79 -1.86
CA GLN A 294 4.00 -11.94 -1.48
C GLN A 294 5.44 -11.56 -1.11
N ALA A 295 6.00 -10.54 -1.79
CA ALA A 295 7.35 -10.10 -1.54
C ALA A 295 7.47 -9.36 -0.19
N ARG A 296 8.52 -9.64 0.60
CA ARG A 296 8.69 -9.02 1.93
C ARG A 296 9.31 -7.63 1.83
N THR A 297 10.09 -7.39 0.79
CA THR A 297 10.66 -6.08 0.45
C THR A 297 10.34 -5.72 -1.00
N ALA A 298 10.59 -4.47 -1.39
CA ALA A 298 10.37 -4.03 -2.76
C ALA A 298 11.25 -4.79 -3.76
N GLU A 299 12.48 -5.11 -3.38
CA GLU A 299 13.50 -5.78 -4.18
C GLU A 299 13.17 -7.26 -4.42
N GLU A 300 12.44 -7.91 -3.51
CA GLU A 300 11.98 -9.29 -3.67
C GLU A 300 10.78 -9.42 -4.63
N THR A 301 10.25 -8.31 -5.16
CA THR A 301 9.08 -8.35 -6.07
C THR A 301 9.44 -9.05 -7.38
N ASP A 302 8.66 -10.07 -7.74
CA ASP A 302 8.81 -10.81 -8.99
C ASP A 302 8.30 -10.00 -10.20
N TRP A 303 9.15 -9.08 -10.67
CA TRP A 303 8.82 -8.21 -11.80
C TRP A 303 8.70 -8.96 -13.13
N ALA A 304 9.45 -10.05 -13.32
CA ALA A 304 9.36 -10.88 -14.52
C ALA A 304 7.97 -11.52 -14.64
N ARG A 305 7.45 -12.05 -13.53
CA ARG A 305 6.07 -12.56 -13.48
C ARG A 305 5.04 -11.46 -13.69
N ILE A 306 5.21 -10.29 -13.08
CA ILE A 306 4.29 -9.16 -13.27
C ILE A 306 4.26 -8.72 -14.75
N ALA A 307 5.42 -8.64 -15.41
CA ALA A 307 5.50 -8.30 -16.83
C ALA A 307 4.79 -9.33 -17.72
N SER A 308 4.91 -10.62 -17.41
CA SER A 308 4.18 -11.70 -18.09
C SER A 308 2.67 -11.59 -17.88
N LEU A 309 2.21 -11.35 -16.66
CA LEU A 309 0.79 -11.16 -16.35
C LEU A 309 0.21 -9.94 -17.09
N TYR A 310 0.95 -8.84 -17.18
CA TYR A 310 0.54 -7.68 -17.97
C TYR A 310 0.53 -7.96 -19.47
N ALA A 311 1.43 -8.79 -20.00
CA ALA A 311 1.39 -9.20 -21.40
C ALA A 311 0.11 -10.00 -21.71
N THR A 312 -0.28 -10.94 -20.84
CA THR A 312 -1.57 -11.64 -20.96
C THR A 312 -2.76 -10.70 -20.85
N LEU A 313 -2.72 -9.76 -19.89
CA LEU A 313 -3.79 -8.77 -19.70
C LEU A 313 -3.90 -7.83 -20.92
N GLU A 314 -2.79 -7.46 -21.55
CA GLU A 314 -2.79 -6.64 -22.77
C GLU A 314 -3.50 -7.33 -23.93
N THR A 315 -3.29 -8.64 -24.11
CA THR A 315 -4.00 -9.44 -25.13
C THR A 315 -5.50 -9.45 -24.88
N LEU A 316 -5.93 -9.57 -23.62
CA LEU A 316 -7.34 -9.59 -23.23
C LEU A 316 -8.01 -8.20 -23.25
N ARG A 317 -7.25 -7.17 -22.87
CA ARG A 317 -7.70 -5.77 -22.74
C ARG A 317 -6.64 -4.84 -23.35
N PRO A 318 -6.63 -4.66 -24.69
CA PRO A 318 -5.60 -3.91 -25.41
C PRO A 318 -5.78 -2.38 -25.27
N THR A 319 -5.78 -1.89 -24.04
CA THR A 319 -5.95 -0.47 -23.73
C THR A 319 -4.59 0.23 -23.58
N PRO A 320 -4.47 1.53 -23.94
CA PRO A 320 -3.23 2.28 -23.76
C PRO A 320 -2.75 2.32 -22.29
N VAL A 321 -3.67 2.29 -21.33
CA VAL A 321 -3.35 2.27 -19.89
C VAL A 321 -2.71 0.94 -19.48
N VAL A 322 -3.25 -0.20 -19.95
CA VAL A 322 -2.64 -1.52 -19.69
C VAL A 322 -1.24 -1.60 -20.31
N ARG A 323 -1.05 -1.06 -21.51
CA ARG A 323 0.27 -0.96 -22.17
C ARG A 323 1.27 -0.13 -21.36
N LEU A 324 0.84 1.01 -20.83
CA LEU A 324 1.67 1.85 -19.98
C LEU A 324 2.06 1.11 -18.68
N ASN A 325 1.12 0.44 -18.03
CA ASN A 325 1.40 -0.36 -16.84
C ASN A 325 2.37 -1.52 -17.12
N ARG A 326 2.23 -2.16 -18.30
CA ARG A 326 3.19 -3.16 -18.78
C ARG A 326 4.58 -2.58 -18.97
N ALA A 327 4.69 -1.37 -19.54
CA ALA A 327 5.97 -0.69 -19.74
C ALA A 327 6.71 -0.47 -18.40
N VAL A 328 5.99 -0.14 -17.33
CA VAL A 328 6.57 -0.07 -15.96
C VAL A 328 7.09 -1.43 -15.51
N ALA A 329 6.30 -2.49 -15.69
CA ALA A 329 6.70 -3.85 -15.29
C ALA A 329 7.94 -4.34 -16.05
N VAL A 330 7.97 -4.15 -17.37
CA VAL A 330 9.13 -4.45 -18.23
C VAL A 330 10.34 -3.60 -17.83
N GLY A 331 10.14 -2.31 -17.55
CA GLY A 331 11.20 -1.42 -17.07
C GLY A 331 11.83 -1.86 -15.76
N ALA A 332 11.06 -2.54 -14.89
CA ALA A 332 11.55 -3.11 -13.65
C ALA A 332 12.19 -4.49 -13.81
N ALA A 333 11.70 -5.32 -14.75
CA ALA A 333 12.20 -6.67 -15.00
C ALA A 333 13.47 -6.67 -15.88
N ASP A 334 13.42 -5.97 -17.01
CA ASP A 334 14.45 -6.00 -18.06
C ASP A 334 15.31 -4.72 -18.08
N GLY A 335 14.97 -3.75 -17.24
CA GLY A 335 15.70 -2.51 -17.05
C GLY A 335 15.03 -1.28 -17.70
N PRO A 336 15.38 -0.07 -17.23
CA PRO A 336 14.63 1.15 -17.54
C PRO A 336 14.61 1.54 -19.02
N ALA A 337 15.61 1.11 -19.82
CA ALA A 337 15.63 1.33 -21.26
C ALA A 337 14.52 0.56 -21.99
N ALA A 338 14.25 -0.69 -21.60
CA ALA A 338 13.20 -1.51 -22.20
C ALA A 338 11.81 -0.94 -21.89
N GLY A 339 11.59 -0.53 -20.64
CA GLY A 339 10.35 0.16 -20.25
C GLY A 339 10.18 1.50 -20.96
N LEU A 340 11.27 2.25 -21.17
CA LEU A 340 11.22 3.54 -21.87
C LEU A 340 10.82 3.36 -23.33
N ALA A 341 11.36 2.36 -24.04
CA ALA A 341 11.00 2.08 -25.42
C ALA A 341 9.49 1.80 -25.59
N LEU A 342 8.89 1.02 -24.69
CA LEU A 342 7.45 0.76 -24.69
C LEU A 342 6.64 2.01 -24.32
N THR A 343 7.17 2.86 -23.43
CA THR A 343 6.53 4.12 -23.03
C THR A 343 6.55 5.14 -24.18
N ASP A 344 7.66 5.25 -24.89
CA ASP A 344 7.84 6.18 -26.01
C ASP A 344 6.90 5.83 -27.18
N ALA A 345 6.62 4.54 -27.42
CA ALA A 345 5.63 4.09 -28.41
C ALA A 345 4.18 4.53 -28.11
N LEU A 346 3.90 5.04 -26.89
CA LEU A 346 2.58 5.52 -26.48
C LEU A 346 2.43 7.04 -26.59
N LEU A 347 3.50 7.79 -26.90
CA LEU A 347 3.50 9.26 -26.89
C LEU A 347 2.50 9.88 -27.87
N ASP A 348 2.35 9.27 -29.04
CA ASP A 348 1.47 9.75 -30.11
C ASP A 348 0.01 9.29 -29.92
N ASN A 349 -0.30 8.56 -28.84
CA ASN A 349 -1.65 8.08 -28.61
C ASN A 349 -2.58 9.20 -28.11
N PRO A 350 -3.62 9.59 -28.87
CA PRO A 350 -4.48 10.71 -28.48
C PRO A 350 -5.19 10.51 -27.15
N ARG A 351 -5.47 9.25 -26.76
CA ARG A 351 -6.17 8.93 -25.50
C ARG A 351 -5.32 9.16 -24.25
N LEU A 352 -3.99 9.27 -24.39
CA LEU A 352 -3.06 9.48 -23.27
C LEU A 352 -2.48 10.89 -23.23
N ARG A 353 -2.86 11.78 -24.16
CA ARG A 353 -2.30 13.13 -24.30
C ARG A 353 -2.32 13.93 -23.00
N ASP A 354 -3.45 13.87 -22.30
CA ASP A 354 -3.69 14.60 -21.04
C ASP A 354 -3.59 13.68 -19.80
N TYR A 355 -3.11 12.44 -19.99
CA TYR A 355 -2.98 11.48 -18.90
C TYR A 355 -1.64 11.63 -18.20
N HIS A 356 -1.64 12.28 -17.03
CA HIS A 356 -0.42 12.66 -16.31
C HIS A 356 0.54 11.50 -15.99
N LEU A 357 0.06 10.24 -15.87
CA LEU A 357 0.92 9.10 -15.57
C LEU A 357 1.84 8.72 -16.73
N LEU A 358 1.49 9.04 -17.98
CA LEU A 358 2.38 8.79 -19.13
C LEU A 358 3.70 9.58 -19.01
N PRO A 359 3.68 10.92 -18.89
CA PRO A 359 4.91 11.68 -18.66
C PRO A 359 5.54 11.37 -17.28
N ALA A 360 4.77 10.99 -16.25
CA ALA A 360 5.34 10.59 -14.97
C ALA A 360 6.21 9.32 -15.07
N VAL A 361 5.68 8.26 -15.71
CA VAL A 361 6.40 7.00 -15.96
C VAL A 361 7.63 7.24 -16.82
N ARG A 362 7.48 8.01 -17.90
CA ARG A 362 8.59 8.38 -18.78
C ARG A 362 9.69 9.12 -18.01
N GLY A 363 9.32 10.12 -17.22
CA GLY A 363 10.25 10.89 -16.38
C GLY A 363 10.99 10.02 -15.35
N ASP A 364 10.29 9.07 -14.72
CA ASP A 364 10.90 8.11 -13.79
C ASP A 364 11.95 7.21 -14.48
N LEU A 365 11.61 6.66 -15.65
CA LEU A 365 12.51 5.80 -16.43
C LEU A 365 13.74 6.58 -16.95
N LEU A 366 13.53 7.81 -17.42
CA LEU A 366 14.62 8.70 -17.84
C LEU A 366 15.55 9.05 -16.67
N ALA A 367 15.00 9.31 -15.48
CA ALA A 367 15.78 9.59 -14.28
C ALA A 367 16.66 8.39 -13.90
N ARG A 368 16.12 7.16 -13.96
CA ARG A 368 16.88 5.92 -13.71
C ARG A 368 17.98 5.66 -14.73
N LEU A 369 17.84 6.19 -15.94
CA LEU A 369 18.87 6.18 -17.00
C LEU A 369 19.88 7.33 -16.89
N GLY A 370 19.74 8.23 -15.90
CA GLY A 370 20.61 9.39 -15.73
C GLY A 370 20.31 10.56 -16.69
N ARG A 371 19.22 10.50 -17.46
CA ARG A 371 18.81 11.55 -18.41
C ARG A 371 18.00 12.64 -17.70
N HIS A 372 18.66 13.38 -16.81
CA HIS A 372 18.01 14.21 -15.79
C HIS A 372 17.23 15.42 -16.32
N ALA A 373 17.67 16.13 -17.37
CA ALA A 373 16.88 17.25 -17.91
C ALA A 373 15.62 16.75 -18.60
N ALA A 374 15.72 15.70 -19.42
CA ALA A 374 14.57 15.08 -20.05
C ALA A 374 13.58 14.57 -18.99
N ALA A 375 14.09 13.92 -17.92
CA ALA A 375 13.28 13.49 -16.79
C ALA A 375 12.58 14.66 -16.08
N ARG A 376 13.30 15.77 -15.84
CA ARG A 376 12.76 16.98 -15.19
C ARG A 376 11.63 17.59 -16.02
N THR A 377 11.79 17.68 -17.33
CA THR A 377 10.76 18.18 -18.25
C THR A 377 9.50 17.33 -18.19
N GLU A 378 9.64 16.00 -18.26
CA GLU A 378 8.51 15.08 -18.19
C GLU A 378 7.81 15.08 -16.83
N LEU A 379 8.55 15.09 -15.72
CA LEU A 379 7.97 15.17 -14.38
C LEU A 379 7.24 16.49 -14.13
N ARG A 380 7.76 17.62 -14.65
CA ARG A 380 7.06 18.91 -14.60
C ARG A 380 5.79 18.90 -15.44
N ARG A 381 5.84 18.33 -16.65
CA ARG A 381 4.65 18.14 -17.49
C ARG A 381 3.60 17.27 -16.79
N ALA A 382 4.01 16.17 -16.18
CA ALA A 382 3.12 15.32 -15.38
C ALA A 382 2.46 16.12 -14.25
N ALA A 383 3.22 16.96 -13.54
CA ALA A 383 2.70 17.80 -12.47
C ALA A 383 1.67 18.84 -12.96
N THR A 384 1.76 19.30 -14.21
CA THR A 384 0.75 20.22 -14.79
C THR A 384 -0.55 19.53 -15.22
N LEU A 385 -0.51 18.21 -15.45
CA LEU A 385 -1.65 17.43 -15.95
C LEU A 385 -2.48 16.77 -14.84
N THR A 386 -1.91 16.55 -13.65
CA THR A 386 -2.68 16.02 -12.51
C THR A 386 -3.54 17.10 -11.86
N ARG A 387 -4.76 16.72 -11.45
CA ARG A 387 -5.69 17.57 -10.69
C ARG A 387 -5.53 17.41 -9.18
N ASN A 388 -4.71 16.46 -8.73
CA ASN A 388 -4.42 16.22 -7.33
C ASN A 388 -3.21 17.08 -6.89
N ARG A 389 -3.41 17.97 -5.91
CA ARG A 389 -2.38 18.91 -5.45
C ARG A 389 -1.18 18.21 -4.81
N ALA A 390 -1.42 17.14 -4.04
CA ALA A 390 -0.38 16.36 -3.38
C ALA A 390 0.49 15.60 -4.41
N GLU A 391 -0.14 15.01 -5.43
CA GLU A 391 0.59 14.39 -6.55
C GLU A 391 1.39 15.42 -7.36
N ALA A 392 0.81 16.58 -7.65
CA ALA A 392 1.50 17.65 -8.37
C ALA A 392 2.72 18.16 -7.59
N ALA A 393 2.59 18.32 -6.27
CA ALA A 393 3.68 18.71 -5.39
C ALA A 393 4.77 17.64 -5.33
N TYR A 394 4.38 16.37 -5.20
CA TYR A 394 5.30 15.23 -5.24
C TYR A 394 6.09 15.18 -6.55
N LEU A 395 5.43 15.29 -7.71
CA LEU A 395 6.07 15.26 -9.02
C LEU A 395 7.01 16.45 -9.22
N ARG A 396 6.64 17.65 -8.76
CA ARG A 396 7.52 18.83 -8.74
C ARG A 396 8.74 18.61 -7.84
N GLY A 397 8.53 18.13 -6.62
CA GLY A 397 9.61 17.82 -5.68
C GLY A 397 10.59 16.79 -6.24
N ARG A 398 10.09 15.75 -6.93
CA ARG A 398 10.94 14.81 -7.67
C ARG A 398 11.71 15.49 -8.78
N ALA A 399 11.05 16.30 -9.60
CA ALA A 399 11.69 17.01 -10.70
C ALA A 399 12.81 17.92 -10.19
N ASP A 400 12.57 18.65 -9.10
CA ASP A 400 13.50 19.60 -8.50
C ASP A 400 14.66 18.90 -7.78
N GLY A 401 14.38 17.75 -7.13
CA GLY A 401 15.38 16.90 -6.49
C GLY A 401 16.27 16.10 -7.44
N LEU A 402 15.98 16.08 -8.76
CA LEU A 402 16.93 15.56 -9.73
C LEU A 402 18.20 16.42 -9.73
N PRO A 403 19.38 15.83 -9.95
CA PRO A 403 20.59 16.60 -10.17
C PRO A 403 20.37 17.62 -11.30
N ALA A 404 20.87 18.85 -11.12
CA ALA A 404 21.00 19.75 -12.25
C ALA A 404 21.87 19.04 -13.29
N GLU A 405 21.48 19.09 -14.56
CA GLU A 405 22.45 18.79 -15.58
C GLU A 405 23.50 19.90 -15.50
N ASP A 406 24.75 19.52 -15.18
CA ASP A 406 25.91 20.36 -15.49
C ASP A 406 26.00 20.42 -17.03
N GLN A 407 25.13 21.21 -17.67
CA GLN A 407 25.17 21.49 -19.11
C GLN A 407 26.42 22.27 -19.52
N ASP A 408 27.30 22.59 -18.56
CA ASP A 408 28.59 23.27 -18.76
C ASP A 408 29.82 22.43 -18.41
N ARG A 409 29.70 21.12 -18.18
CA ARG A 409 30.89 20.26 -17.98
C ARG A 409 31.14 19.36 -19.18
N THR A 410 31.78 19.93 -20.19
CA THR A 410 32.75 19.18 -20.99
C THR A 410 33.71 18.47 -20.01
N PRO A 411 33.97 17.16 -20.15
CA PRO A 411 34.90 16.48 -19.25
C PRO A 411 36.31 16.99 -19.55
N SER A 412 37.09 17.37 -18.52
CA SER A 412 38.56 17.32 -18.44
C SER A 412 39.23 18.52 -17.78
N GLY A 413 39.34 18.49 -16.45
CA GLY A 413 40.29 19.33 -15.74
C GLY A 413 40.59 18.74 -14.38
N GLY A 414 41.87 18.53 -14.10
CA GLY A 414 42.35 18.10 -12.78
C GLY A 414 42.94 16.69 -12.74
N THR A 415 43.78 16.51 -11.74
CA THR A 415 44.48 15.26 -11.44
C THR A 415 43.56 14.27 -10.72
N VAL A 416 43.91 12.97 -10.70
CA VAL A 416 43.18 11.96 -9.88
C VAL A 416 43.10 12.41 -8.43
N ARG A 417 44.14 13.06 -7.92
CA ARG A 417 44.20 13.62 -6.55
C ARG A 417 43.12 14.66 -6.28
N GLU A 418 43.04 15.70 -7.09
CA GLU A 418 42.06 16.78 -6.92
C GLU A 418 40.63 16.26 -7.04
N ARG A 419 40.40 15.40 -8.02
CA ARG A 419 39.07 14.88 -8.32
C ARG A 419 38.61 13.90 -7.25
N ALA A 420 39.50 13.05 -6.73
CA ALA A 420 39.19 12.20 -5.59
C ALA A 420 38.87 13.02 -4.32
N ALA A 421 39.63 14.09 -4.05
CA ALA A 421 39.37 14.96 -2.90
C ALA A 421 37.99 15.64 -3.00
N GLU A 422 37.66 16.20 -4.18
CA GLU A 422 36.37 16.84 -4.42
C GLU A 422 35.21 15.84 -4.30
N PHE A 423 35.35 14.61 -4.83
CA PHE A 423 34.35 13.55 -4.68
C PHE A 423 34.05 13.21 -3.21
N LEU A 424 35.10 13.13 -2.37
CA LEU A 424 34.98 12.77 -0.96
C LEU A 424 34.25 13.83 -0.12
N THR A 425 34.32 15.10 -0.51
CA THR A 425 33.63 16.20 0.21
C THR A 425 32.10 16.10 0.15
N ARG A 426 31.56 15.47 -0.90
CA ARG A 426 30.11 15.35 -1.16
C ARG A 426 29.39 14.27 -0.34
N HIS A 427 30.13 13.46 0.41
CA HIS A 427 29.59 12.31 1.13
C HIS A 427 29.66 12.54 2.66
N ASP A 428 28.75 11.91 3.40
CA ASP A 428 28.73 11.93 4.86
C ASP A 428 30.01 11.29 5.47
N ALA A 429 30.25 11.51 6.75
CA ALA A 429 31.49 11.08 7.42
C ALA A 429 31.72 9.55 7.44
N SER A 430 30.66 8.73 7.36
CA SER A 430 30.78 7.28 7.26
C SER A 430 31.18 6.84 5.85
N THR A 431 30.46 7.34 4.85
CA THR A 431 30.68 7.03 3.43
C THR A 431 32.04 7.55 2.96
N ARG A 432 32.41 8.78 3.35
CA ARG A 432 33.71 9.39 3.05
C ARG A 432 34.88 8.52 3.50
N ARG A 433 34.82 7.94 4.71
CA ARG A 433 35.90 7.06 5.21
C ARG A 433 36.06 5.79 4.37
N SER A 434 34.95 5.17 4.01
CA SER A 434 34.94 3.97 3.16
C SER A 434 35.46 4.27 1.75
N TYR A 435 35.04 5.39 1.17
CA TYR A 435 35.44 5.80 -0.17
C TYR A 435 36.89 6.25 -0.23
N ALA A 436 37.36 7.00 0.78
CA ALA A 436 38.73 7.48 0.88
C ALA A 436 39.73 6.32 0.87
N GLN A 437 39.46 5.24 1.63
CA GLN A 437 40.33 4.07 1.66
C GLN A 437 40.55 3.46 0.26
N THR A 438 39.51 3.45 -0.57
CA THR A 438 39.60 2.90 -1.93
C THR A 438 40.32 3.87 -2.85
N LEU A 439 39.97 5.15 -2.81
CA LEU A 439 40.50 6.17 -3.72
C LEU A 439 41.95 6.52 -3.40
N ASP A 440 42.38 6.51 -2.15
CA ASP A 440 43.78 6.74 -1.75
C ASP A 440 44.71 5.63 -2.25
N ARG A 441 44.19 4.39 -2.29
CA ARG A 441 44.96 3.25 -2.81
C ARG A 441 44.99 3.24 -4.33
N LEU A 442 43.87 3.61 -4.96
CA LEU A 442 43.78 3.78 -6.41
C LEU A 442 44.71 4.91 -6.89
N ARG A 443 44.70 6.05 -6.21
CA ARG A 443 45.60 7.19 -6.46
C ARG A 443 47.07 6.80 -6.41
N ARG A 444 47.48 6.09 -5.35
CA ARG A 444 48.86 5.59 -5.24
C ARG A 444 49.26 4.65 -6.37
N ALA A 445 48.32 3.85 -6.87
CA ALA A 445 48.58 2.94 -7.98
C ALA A 445 48.61 3.65 -9.36
N LEU A 446 47.85 4.74 -9.53
CA LEU A 446 47.74 5.47 -10.79
C LEU A 446 48.67 6.68 -10.89
N GLY A 447 49.22 7.14 -9.76
CA GLY A 447 49.90 8.42 -9.64
C GLY A 447 48.94 9.55 -9.27
N ASP A 448 49.32 10.36 -8.28
CA ASP A 448 48.49 11.46 -7.77
C ASP A 448 48.25 12.55 -8.82
N ASP A 449 49.26 12.81 -9.65
CA ASP A 449 49.28 13.90 -10.63
C ASP A 449 48.75 13.47 -12.01
N THR A 450 48.31 12.22 -12.13
CA THR A 450 47.79 11.68 -13.39
C THR A 450 46.53 12.45 -13.80
N PRO A 451 46.47 13.02 -15.01
CA PRO A 451 45.26 13.68 -15.49
C PRO A 451 44.10 12.70 -15.60
N MET A 452 42.89 13.11 -15.22
CA MET A 452 41.70 12.27 -15.39
C MET A 452 41.44 11.88 -16.87
N THR A 453 41.91 12.69 -17.82
CA THR A 453 41.79 12.47 -19.27
C THR A 453 42.64 11.33 -19.81
N THR A 454 43.76 11.04 -19.17
CA THR A 454 44.70 10.02 -19.63
C THR A 454 44.36 8.64 -19.07
N LEU A 455 43.39 8.56 -18.15
CA LEU A 455 42.96 7.29 -17.57
C LEU A 455 42.14 6.47 -18.56
N THR A 456 42.40 5.17 -18.57
CA THR A 456 41.64 4.17 -19.36
C THR A 456 41.03 3.13 -18.43
N ALA A 457 39.96 2.47 -18.90
CA ALA A 457 39.34 1.37 -18.16
C ALA A 457 40.36 0.27 -17.82
N ASP A 458 41.29 -0.03 -18.74
CA ASP A 458 42.34 -1.03 -18.51
C ASP A 458 43.35 -0.61 -17.45
N ALA A 459 43.71 0.67 -17.38
CA ALA A 459 44.60 1.19 -16.33
C ALA A 459 43.94 1.06 -14.94
N ILE A 460 42.64 1.39 -14.84
CA ILE A 460 41.86 1.19 -13.61
C ILE A 460 41.77 -0.29 -13.26
N THR A 461 41.45 -1.16 -14.22
CA THR A 461 41.36 -2.61 -14.01
C THR A 461 42.69 -3.17 -13.52
N ARG A 462 43.82 -2.82 -14.15
CA ARG A 462 45.15 -3.23 -13.68
C ARG A 462 45.43 -2.76 -12.26
N ALA A 463 45.21 -1.47 -11.97
CA ALA A 463 45.41 -0.92 -10.63
C ALA A 463 44.55 -1.65 -9.57
N CYS A 464 43.31 -2.01 -9.92
CA CYS A 464 42.41 -2.72 -9.01
C CYS A 464 42.80 -4.18 -8.80
N VAL A 465 43.22 -4.87 -9.86
CA VAL A 465 43.71 -6.25 -9.77
C VAL A 465 45.01 -6.30 -8.97
N THR A 466 45.92 -5.35 -9.14
CA THR A 466 47.14 -5.27 -8.31
C THR A 466 46.83 -4.95 -6.85
N ALA A 467 45.89 -4.05 -6.57
CA ALA A 467 45.58 -3.64 -5.20
C ALA A 467 44.69 -4.63 -4.43
N TRP A 468 43.79 -5.33 -5.13
CA TRP A 468 42.71 -6.14 -4.53
C TRP A 468 42.44 -7.47 -5.26
N GLY A 469 43.33 -7.94 -6.12
CA GLY A 469 43.15 -9.16 -6.91
C GLY A 469 42.80 -10.38 -6.07
N GLU A 470 43.43 -10.51 -4.91
CA GLU A 470 43.19 -11.61 -3.95
C GLU A 470 42.10 -11.30 -2.91
N ALA A 471 41.43 -10.15 -3.00
CA ALA A 471 40.41 -9.77 -2.03
C ALA A 471 39.17 -10.67 -2.13
N ALA A 472 38.58 -11.00 -0.97
CA ALA A 472 37.31 -11.71 -0.88
C ALA A 472 36.20 -11.01 -1.70
N PRO A 473 35.20 -11.73 -2.24
CA PRO A 473 34.18 -11.17 -3.14
C PRO A 473 33.46 -9.93 -2.60
N ALA A 474 33.09 -9.92 -1.32
CA ALA A 474 32.44 -8.77 -0.68
C ALA A 474 33.35 -7.52 -0.65
N THR A 475 34.65 -7.71 -0.41
CA THR A 475 35.64 -6.63 -0.34
C THR A 475 35.91 -6.09 -1.74
N TRP A 476 36.10 -6.98 -2.72
CA TRP A 476 36.23 -6.62 -4.14
C TRP A 476 35.02 -5.82 -4.63
N ASN A 477 33.81 -6.31 -4.39
CA ASN A 477 32.59 -5.66 -4.83
C ASN A 477 32.38 -4.28 -4.18
N ARG A 478 32.87 -4.08 -2.95
CA ARG A 478 32.85 -2.77 -2.29
C ARG A 478 33.78 -1.77 -2.98
N HIS A 479 35.03 -2.15 -3.25
CA HIS A 479 35.98 -1.28 -3.96
C HIS A 479 35.49 -0.96 -5.38
N ARG A 480 34.98 -1.97 -6.09
CA ARG A 480 34.31 -1.80 -7.38
C ARG A 480 33.15 -0.80 -7.32
N ALA A 481 32.30 -0.89 -6.30
CA ALA A 481 31.17 0.04 -6.14
C ALA A 481 31.65 1.49 -5.93
N THR A 482 32.67 1.70 -5.10
CA THR A 482 33.29 3.01 -4.90
C THR A 482 33.86 3.56 -6.21
N ILE A 483 34.57 2.75 -6.99
CA ILE A 483 35.21 3.18 -8.24
C ILE A 483 34.17 3.50 -9.31
N ARG A 484 33.10 2.71 -9.40
CA ARG A 484 31.95 3.03 -10.26
C ARG A 484 31.28 4.35 -9.85
N SER A 485 31.12 4.57 -8.55
CA SER A 485 30.54 5.82 -8.03
C SER A 485 31.43 7.03 -8.36
N PHE A 486 32.75 6.91 -8.17
CA PHE A 486 33.72 7.93 -8.53
C PHE A 486 33.76 8.19 -10.04
N ALA A 487 33.81 7.15 -10.87
CA ALA A 487 33.84 7.25 -12.34
C ALA A 487 32.56 7.87 -12.91
N ALA A 488 31.39 7.48 -12.38
CA ALA A 488 30.11 8.08 -12.75
C ALA A 488 30.06 9.55 -12.36
N TRP A 489 30.45 9.90 -11.12
CA TRP A 489 30.51 11.29 -10.67
C TRP A 489 31.52 12.12 -11.46
N ALA A 490 32.64 11.52 -11.88
CA ALA A 490 33.67 12.20 -12.63
C ALA A 490 33.31 12.46 -14.11
N GLY A 491 32.12 12.04 -14.56
CA GLY A 491 31.68 12.18 -15.95
C GLY A 491 32.32 11.17 -16.91
N VAL A 492 32.92 10.10 -16.37
CA VAL A 492 33.67 9.08 -17.13
C VAL A 492 33.26 7.67 -16.68
N PRO A 493 31.97 7.30 -16.75
CA PRO A 493 31.46 6.02 -16.23
C PRO A 493 32.12 4.79 -16.86
N GLY A 494 32.67 4.93 -18.08
CA GLY A 494 33.42 3.89 -18.78
C GLY A 494 34.73 3.48 -18.09
N LEU A 495 35.30 4.29 -17.18
CA LEU A 495 36.54 3.94 -16.47
C LEU A 495 36.43 2.68 -15.60
N ALA A 496 35.22 2.31 -15.18
CA ALA A 496 34.99 1.13 -14.36
C ALA A 496 34.46 -0.08 -15.17
N ALA A 497 34.44 0.00 -16.51
CA ALA A 497 33.83 -1.00 -17.37
C ALA A 497 34.48 -2.39 -17.26
N GLY A 498 35.81 -2.45 -17.11
CA GLY A 498 36.57 -3.70 -16.97
C GLY A 498 36.53 -4.34 -15.57
N LEU A 499 35.81 -3.75 -14.60
CA LEU A 499 35.69 -4.30 -13.25
C LEU A 499 34.44 -5.18 -13.13
N GLU A 500 34.59 -6.49 -13.24
CA GLU A 500 33.50 -7.45 -13.07
C GLU A 500 33.10 -7.65 -11.61
N ARG A 501 31.83 -8.00 -11.36
CA ARG A 501 31.34 -8.32 -10.01
C ARG A 501 31.71 -9.76 -9.67
N ARG A 502 32.27 -10.00 -8.47
CA ARG A 502 32.54 -11.37 -7.98
C ARG A 502 31.32 -11.91 -7.23
N ALA A 503 30.96 -13.17 -7.48
CA ALA A 503 29.88 -13.82 -6.73
C ALA A 503 30.27 -13.98 -5.25
N ASP A 504 29.39 -13.59 -4.32
CA ASP A 504 29.59 -13.79 -2.89
C ASP A 504 28.85 -15.07 -2.47
N THR A 505 29.59 -16.13 -2.19
CA THR A 505 29.07 -17.45 -1.80
C THR A 505 28.86 -17.59 -0.29
N ARG A 506 28.96 -16.50 0.50
CA ARG A 506 28.76 -16.58 1.95
C ARG A 506 27.32 -16.91 2.31
N THR A 507 27.14 -18.10 2.86
CA THR A 507 25.93 -18.49 3.60
C THR A 507 25.79 -17.60 4.82
N VAL A 508 24.74 -16.77 4.88
CA VAL A 508 24.44 -15.96 6.06
C VAL A 508 24.02 -16.92 7.19
N ALA A 509 24.82 -16.99 8.25
CA ALA A 509 24.52 -17.84 9.41
C ALA A 509 23.17 -17.42 10.03
N GLY A 510 22.28 -18.41 10.20
CA GLY A 510 20.93 -18.19 10.74
C GLY A 510 20.90 -17.72 12.20
N PRO A 511 19.70 -17.38 12.71
CA PRO A 511 19.50 -16.99 14.10
C PRO A 511 19.98 -18.08 15.07
N LEU A 512 20.39 -17.67 16.27
CA LEU A 512 20.80 -18.59 17.33
C LEU A 512 19.58 -19.39 17.82
N PRO A 513 19.75 -20.70 18.11
CA PRO A 513 18.70 -21.50 18.72
C PRO A 513 18.27 -20.93 20.08
N THR A 514 17.00 -21.13 20.42
CA THR A 514 16.39 -20.63 21.66
C THR A 514 17.12 -21.14 22.90
N GLU A 515 17.53 -22.42 22.91
CA GLU A 515 18.30 -23.00 24.02
C GLU A 515 19.66 -22.32 24.21
N THR A 516 20.32 -21.90 23.13
CA THR A 516 21.60 -21.20 23.20
C THR A 516 21.43 -19.81 23.80
N VAL A 517 20.40 -19.08 23.38
CA VAL A 517 20.11 -17.74 23.93
C VAL A 517 19.71 -17.85 25.40
N ALA A 518 18.89 -18.84 25.76
CA ALA A 518 18.49 -19.09 27.14
C ALA A 518 19.69 -19.41 28.04
N ALA A 519 20.60 -20.28 27.60
CA ALA A 519 21.82 -20.62 28.34
C ALA A 519 22.72 -19.40 28.57
N LEU A 520 23.00 -18.63 27.51
CA LEU A 520 23.78 -17.38 27.60
C LEU A 520 23.15 -16.37 28.57
N CYS A 521 21.81 -16.33 28.64
CA CYS A 521 21.11 -15.38 29.50
C CYS A 521 20.84 -15.92 30.91
N ALA A 522 21.11 -17.20 31.18
CA ALA A 522 20.98 -17.81 32.51
C ALA A 522 22.30 -17.78 33.31
N ASP A 523 23.44 -17.89 32.63
CA ASP A 523 24.76 -18.22 33.22
C ASP A 523 25.36 -17.21 34.23
N GLY A 524 24.78 -16.02 34.42
CA GLY A 524 25.31 -15.02 35.36
C GLY A 524 26.70 -14.43 35.00
N ALA A 525 27.44 -15.07 34.10
CA ALA A 525 28.74 -14.68 33.57
C ALA A 525 28.70 -13.39 32.73
N HIS A 526 27.50 -13.00 32.26
CA HIS A 526 27.30 -11.80 31.45
C HIS A 526 26.56 -10.72 32.25
N PRO A 527 26.90 -9.42 32.07
CA PRO A 527 26.24 -8.37 32.81
C PRO A 527 24.76 -8.25 32.44
N LEU A 528 23.97 -7.72 33.38
CA LEU A 528 22.51 -7.59 33.27
C LEU A 528 22.07 -6.90 31.97
N ARG A 529 22.80 -5.85 31.54
CA ARG A 529 22.51 -5.08 30.33
C ARG A 529 22.54 -5.94 29.07
N GLU A 530 23.59 -6.73 28.91
CA GLU A 530 23.81 -7.60 27.75
C GLU A 530 22.76 -8.71 27.71
N ARG A 531 22.51 -9.35 28.86
CA ARG A 531 21.48 -10.39 29.00
C ARG A 531 20.09 -9.87 28.65
N ALA A 532 19.73 -8.69 29.16
CA ALA A 532 18.47 -8.05 28.86
C ALA A 532 18.35 -7.65 27.38
N LEU A 533 19.41 -7.14 26.76
CA LEU A 533 19.42 -6.80 25.34
C LEU A 533 19.25 -8.04 24.45
N TRP A 534 19.95 -9.12 24.76
CA TRP A 534 19.89 -10.36 23.98
C TRP A 534 18.53 -11.05 24.09
N LEU A 535 17.96 -11.13 25.30
CA LEU A 535 16.61 -11.64 25.51
C LEU A 535 15.57 -10.76 24.83
N LEU A 536 15.69 -9.44 24.94
CA LEU A 536 14.79 -8.52 24.28
C LEU A 536 14.82 -8.73 22.77
N LEU A 537 15.99 -8.80 22.13
CA LEU A 537 16.12 -9.06 20.69
C LEU A 537 15.52 -10.41 20.29
N HIS A 538 15.71 -11.43 21.13
CA HIS A 538 15.23 -12.77 20.87
C HIS A 538 13.72 -12.91 20.99
N GLU A 539 13.14 -12.41 22.08
CA GLU A 539 11.71 -12.49 22.35
C GLU A 539 10.90 -11.55 21.47
N SER A 540 11.45 -10.36 21.18
CA SER A 540 10.78 -9.33 20.38
C SER A 540 11.00 -9.47 18.88
N GLY A 541 12.04 -10.18 18.42
CA GLY A 541 12.44 -10.14 17.00
C GLY A 541 12.67 -8.73 16.45
N ALA A 542 12.85 -7.73 17.33
CA ALA A 542 13.09 -6.35 16.93
C ALA A 542 14.45 -6.22 16.26
N THR A 543 14.63 -5.13 15.51
CA THR A 543 15.95 -4.76 15.00
C THR A 543 16.83 -4.28 16.16
N VAL A 544 18.14 -4.45 16.03
CA VAL A 544 19.10 -3.98 17.05
C VAL A 544 18.96 -2.48 17.29
N THR A 545 18.72 -1.71 16.22
CA THR A 545 18.51 -0.26 16.30
C THR A 545 17.25 0.08 17.09
N ALA A 546 16.14 -0.64 16.87
CA ALA A 546 14.90 -0.42 17.62
C ALA A 546 15.08 -0.73 19.11
N ALA A 547 15.73 -1.85 19.46
CA ALA A 547 15.99 -2.22 20.85
C ALA A 547 16.91 -1.24 21.58
N LEU A 548 18.00 -0.80 20.94
CA LEU A 548 18.92 0.19 21.53
C LEU A 548 18.30 1.59 21.63
N GLY A 549 17.32 1.89 20.77
CA GLY A 549 16.58 3.15 20.73
C GLY A 549 15.44 3.28 21.75
N LEU A 550 15.22 2.27 22.60
CA LEU A 550 14.21 2.33 23.66
C LEU A 550 14.64 3.27 24.79
N ASP A 551 13.67 4.03 25.29
CA ASP A 551 13.80 4.82 26.50
C ASP A 551 12.86 4.29 27.59
N VAL A 552 13.20 4.57 28.84
CA VAL A 552 12.46 4.04 29.99
C VAL A 552 11.00 4.54 30.02
N GLN A 553 10.77 5.80 29.64
CA GLN A 553 9.42 6.37 29.60
C GLN A 553 8.53 5.80 28.48
N ASP A 554 9.12 5.07 27.53
CA ASP A 554 8.40 4.47 26.41
C ASP A 554 7.94 3.03 26.72
N LEU A 555 8.24 2.52 27.92
CA LEU A 555 7.96 1.13 28.31
C LEU A 555 6.66 1.02 29.08
N ASP A 556 5.79 0.15 28.61
CA ASP A 556 4.68 -0.43 29.36
C ASP A 556 5.13 -1.79 29.92
N LEU A 557 5.43 -1.82 31.21
CA LEU A 557 5.93 -3.03 31.88
C LEU A 557 4.82 -4.06 32.12
N ASP A 558 3.58 -3.61 32.24
CA ASP A 558 2.41 -4.47 32.48
C ASP A 558 2.01 -5.18 31.19
N ASP A 559 1.93 -4.43 30.08
CA ASP A 559 1.64 -4.96 28.75
C ASP A 559 2.88 -5.55 28.05
N ARG A 560 4.05 -5.47 28.70
CA ARG A 560 5.33 -5.96 28.18
C ARG A 560 5.63 -5.44 26.77
N SER A 561 5.42 -4.14 26.59
CA SER A 561 5.48 -3.50 25.29
C SER A 561 6.11 -2.11 25.35
N ALA A 562 6.59 -1.64 24.19
CA ALA A 562 6.95 -0.26 23.95
C ALA A 562 6.19 0.22 22.71
N PRO A 563 4.94 0.71 22.87
CA PRO A 563 4.01 0.94 21.77
C PRO A 563 4.55 1.91 20.72
N GLY A 564 5.20 3.00 21.15
CA GLY A 564 5.79 4.02 20.27
C GLY A 564 6.97 3.53 19.41
N LYS A 565 7.54 2.37 19.74
CA LYS A 565 8.67 1.76 19.00
C LYS A 565 8.33 0.37 18.42
N GLY A 566 7.11 -0.13 18.64
CA GLY A 566 6.64 -1.42 18.11
C GLY A 566 7.40 -2.63 18.64
N VAL A 567 7.94 -2.56 19.87
CA VAL A 567 8.71 -3.64 20.50
C VAL A 567 7.85 -4.30 21.57
N THR A 568 7.74 -5.63 21.57
CA THR A 568 7.07 -6.41 22.62
C THR A 568 7.99 -7.51 23.13
N TRP A 569 7.88 -7.92 24.39
CA TRP A 569 8.78 -8.93 24.96
C TRP A 569 8.04 -9.97 25.82
N ARG A 570 8.73 -11.06 26.17
CA ARG A 570 8.17 -12.16 26.94
C ARG A 570 8.76 -12.17 28.37
N SER A 571 8.52 -13.26 29.09
CA SER A 571 8.83 -13.40 30.51
C SER A 571 10.33 -13.37 30.84
N GLY A 572 11.22 -13.70 29.90
CA GLY A 572 12.66 -13.58 30.10
C GLY A 572 13.09 -12.13 30.24
N THR A 573 12.70 -11.29 29.29
CA THR A 573 12.99 -9.85 29.33
C THR A 573 12.27 -9.16 30.49
N ALA A 574 11.00 -9.51 30.75
CA ALA A 574 10.20 -8.93 31.82
C ALA A 574 10.84 -9.11 33.21
N ARG A 575 11.56 -10.22 33.45
CA ARG A 575 12.28 -10.45 34.72
C ARG A 575 13.51 -9.55 34.91
N LEU A 576 14.16 -9.15 33.81
CA LEU A 576 15.41 -8.38 33.87
C LEU A 576 15.19 -6.87 33.78
N LEU A 577 14.08 -6.43 33.16
CA LEU A 577 13.81 -5.01 32.93
C LEU A 577 13.72 -4.18 34.23
N PRO A 578 13.01 -4.60 35.30
CA PRO A 578 12.95 -3.80 36.52
C PRO A 578 14.33 -3.52 37.13
N ALA A 579 15.19 -4.54 37.17
CA ALA A 579 16.56 -4.40 37.66
C ALA A 579 17.44 -3.55 36.72
N LEU A 580 17.21 -3.62 35.40
CA LEU A 580 17.93 -2.80 34.41
C LEU A 580 17.51 -1.32 34.45
N ILE A 581 16.22 -1.07 34.68
CA ILE A 581 15.65 0.27 34.84
C ILE A 581 16.22 0.88 36.12
N GLY A 582 16.25 0.12 37.22
CA GLY A 582 16.88 0.56 38.47
C GLY A 582 16.20 1.80 39.06
N GLY A 583 14.87 1.89 38.94
CA GLY A 583 14.06 3.01 39.45
C GLY A 583 14.07 4.28 38.59
N ARG A 584 14.79 4.31 37.48
CA ARG A 584 14.83 5.48 36.57
C ARG A 584 13.44 5.74 35.99
N ALA A 585 13.07 7.01 35.86
CA ALA A 585 11.78 7.40 35.28
C ALA A 585 11.88 7.76 33.78
N ARG A 586 13.07 8.10 33.28
CA ARG A 586 13.28 8.56 31.90
C ARG A 586 14.71 8.37 31.38
N GLY A 587 14.85 8.43 30.06
CA GLY A 587 16.12 8.36 29.33
C GLY A 587 16.45 6.96 28.79
N PRO A 588 17.62 6.77 28.16
CA PRO A 588 17.91 5.54 27.42
C PRO A 588 17.87 4.28 28.28
N LEU A 589 17.20 3.23 27.79
CA LEU A 589 17.08 1.96 28.49
C LEU A 589 18.46 1.30 28.67
N PHE A 590 19.23 1.20 27.58
CA PHE A 590 20.57 0.62 27.56
C PHE A 590 21.64 1.71 27.61
N LEU A 591 22.37 1.78 28.72
CA LEU A 591 23.42 2.79 28.95
C LEU A 591 24.82 2.22 28.72
N ALA A 592 25.75 3.07 28.26
CA ALA A 592 27.17 2.77 28.24
C ALA A 592 27.77 2.70 29.67
N ASP A 593 28.88 1.97 29.84
CA ASP A 593 29.52 1.77 31.15
C ASP A 593 30.06 3.05 31.79
N ARG A 594 30.49 4.01 30.95
CA ARG A 594 31.19 5.22 31.38
C ARG A 594 30.45 6.46 30.90
N ARG A 595 30.53 7.53 31.69
CA ARG A 595 30.10 8.87 31.27
C ARG A 595 30.95 9.33 30.08
N PRO A 596 30.38 10.04 29.10
CA PRO A 596 31.16 10.66 28.05
C PRO A 596 32.11 11.70 28.65
N GLY A 597 33.35 11.77 28.16
CA GLY A 597 34.23 12.89 28.47
C GLY A 597 33.76 14.18 27.80
N PRO A 598 34.25 15.37 28.21
CA PRO A 598 33.75 16.67 27.75
C PRO A 598 33.72 16.83 26.22
N ALA A 599 34.70 16.27 25.51
CA ALA A 599 34.80 16.31 24.05
C ALA A 599 33.93 15.27 23.31
N ARG A 600 33.19 14.41 24.03
CA ARG A 600 32.39 13.31 23.48
C ARG A 600 30.95 13.31 24.00
N THR A 601 30.50 14.44 24.54
CA THR A 601 29.10 14.66 24.92
C THR A 601 28.23 14.55 23.67
N PRO A 602 27.18 13.72 23.66
CA PRO A 602 26.25 13.61 22.55
C PRO A 602 25.62 14.97 22.21
N ALA A 603 25.44 15.26 20.92
CA ALA A 603 24.80 16.50 20.47
C ALA A 603 23.30 16.54 20.83
N ALA A 604 22.66 15.38 20.96
CA ALA A 604 21.26 15.27 21.37
C ALA A 604 21.16 14.99 22.87
N ALA A 605 20.47 15.87 23.61
CA ALA A 605 20.21 15.69 25.04
C ALA A 605 19.44 14.38 25.34
N ALA A 606 18.64 13.89 24.38
CA ALA A 606 17.88 12.65 24.49
C ALA A 606 18.74 11.37 24.60
N ASP A 607 20.01 11.42 24.18
CA ASP A 607 20.92 10.27 24.28
C ASP A 607 21.71 10.22 25.59
N LEU A 608 21.40 11.12 26.54
CA LEU A 608 21.96 11.14 27.88
C LEU A 608 20.90 10.78 28.91
N CYS A 609 21.24 9.85 29.80
CA CYS A 609 20.41 9.58 30.96
C CYS A 609 20.51 10.76 31.95
N PRO A 610 19.39 11.41 32.30
CA PRO A 610 19.40 12.60 33.15
C PRO A 610 19.85 12.30 34.58
N GLU A 611 19.68 11.06 35.05
CA GLU A 611 20.03 10.66 36.42
C GLU A 611 21.50 10.22 36.54
N THR A 612 22.00 9.47 35.55
CA THR A 612 23.35 8.88 35.63
C THR A 612 24.41 9.67 34.86
N GLY A 613 24.00 10.55 33.94
CA GLY A 613 24.88 11.25 32.99
C GLY A 613 25.55 10.31 31.97
N ARG A 614 25.16 9.04 31.92
CA ARG A 614 25.69 8.06 30.97
C ARG A 614 24.92 8.15 29.66
N ARG A 615 25.62 7.91 28.55
CA ARG A 615 25.04 7.94 27.21
C ARG A 615 24.35 6.62 26.84
N ARG A 616 23.45 6.66 25.85
CA ARG A 616 22.91 5.48 25.17
C ARG A 616 24.03 4.57 24.67
N LEU A 617 23.82 3.26 24.79
CA LEU A 617 24.71 2.25 24.24
C LEU A 617 24.65 2.29 22.70
N SER A 618 25.78 2.57 22.05
CA SER A 618 25.84 2.59 20.58
C SER A 618 25.82 1.17 20.01
N TYR A 619 25.36 1.06 18.75
CA TYR A 619 25.35 -0.21 18.01
C TYR A 619 26.74 -0.85 17.97
N GLU A 620 27.78 -0.09 17.63
CA GLU A 620 29.15 -0.60 17.51
C GLU A 620 29.66 -1.16 18.84
N ARG A 621 29.33 -0.48 19.96
CA ARG A 621 29.74 -0.94 21.28
C ARG A 621 28.97 -2.18 21.70
N ALA A 622 27.67 -2.22 21.48
CA ALA A 622 26.84 -3.39 21.75
C ALA A 622 27.31 -4.61 20.93
N GLU A 623 27.59 -4.41 19.64
CA GLU A 623 28.07 -5.43 18.72
C GLU A 623 29.45 -5.97 19.13
N TYR A 624 30.36 -5.09 19.54
CA TYR A 624 31.67 -5.48 20.08
C TYR A 624 31.54 -6.35 21.34
N LEU A 625 30.68 -5.95 22.28
CA LEU A 625 30.46 -6.68 23.53
C LEU A 625 29.84 -8.05 23.27
N CYS A 626 28.86 -8.12 22.36
CA CYS A 626 28.24 -9.37 21.94
C CYS A 626 29.24 -10.33 21.29
N LYS A 627 30.04 -9.86 20.33
CA LYS A 627 31.09 -10.68 19.69
C LYS A 627 32.13 -11.18 20.67
N ARG A 628 32.57 -10.32 21.59
CA ARG A 628 33.54 -10.69 22.62
C ARG A 628 32.98 -11.74 23.58
N ALA A 629 31.69 -11.65 23.93
CA ALA A 629 31.06 -12.54 24.87
C ALA A 629 30.65 -13.89 24.25
N THR A 630 30.29 -13.92 22.96
CA THR A 630 29.57 -15.06 22.36
C THR A 630 30.17 -15.56 21.03
N GLY A 631 31.10 -14.82 20.44
CA GLY A 631 31.57 -15.06 19.07
C GLY A 631 30.54 -14.76 17.97
N ALA A 632 29.29 -14.42 18.33
CA ALA A 632 28.20 -14.13 17.42
C ALA A 632 27.94 -12.63 17.25
N THR A 633 27.28 -12.26 16.16
CA THR A 633 26.78 -10.89 15.91
C THR A 633 25.42 -10.68 16.55
N LEU A 634 25.07 -9.46 16.97
CA LEU A 634 23.76 -9.17 17.60
C LEU A 634 22.57 -9.55 16.72
N ARG A 635 22.73 -9.49 15.39
CA ARG A 635 21.69 -9.89 14.43
C ARG A 635 21.25 -11.34 14.56
N ARG A 636 22.11 -12.22 15.08
CA ARG A 636 21.77 -13.64 15.27
C ARG A 636 20.87 -13.87 16.49
N PHE A 637 20.78 -12.90 17.41
CA PHE A 637 19.87 -12.97 18.55
C PHE A 637 18.44 -12.62 18.17
N SER A 638 18.21 -12.00 17.01
CA SER A 638 16.87 -11.70 16.51
C SER A 638 16.42 -12.85 15.59
N PRO A 639 15.52 -13.75 16.05
CA PRO A 639 14.91 -14.71 15.17
C PRO A 639 14.01 -13.92 14.21
N GLY A 640 14.40 -13.87 12.94
CA GLY A 640 13.50 -13.38 11.89
C GLY A 640 12.14 -14.08 12.01
N SER A 641 11.09 -13.45 11.48
CA SER A 641 9.66 -13.76 11.65
C SER A 641 9.22 -15.21 11.39
N ALA A 642 10.11 -16.12 10.97
CA ALA A 642 9.87 -17.55 10.82
C ALA A 642 9.79 -18.33 12.15
N ALA A 643 10.42 -17.89 13.25
CA ALA A 643 10.45 -18.68 14.50
C ALA A 643 9.32 -18.37 15.50
N ARG A 644 8.42 -17.43 15.21
CA ARG A 644 7.30 -17.07 16.11
C ARG A 644 6.15 -18.08 16.14
N ARG A 645 6.26 -19.18 15.40
CA ARG A 645 5.30 -20.31 15.39
C ARG A 645 5.88 -21.52 16.13
N ARG A 646 6.19 -21.38 17.41
CA ARG A 646 6.16 -22.48 18.39
C ARG A 646 5.79 -21.90 19.75
#